data_AF-A0A2E0S7V7-F1
#
_entry.id   AF-A0A2E0S7V7-F1
#
_cell.length_a   1.000
_cell.length_b   1.000
_cell.length_c   1.000
_cell.angle_alpha   90.00
_cell.angle_beta   90.00
_cell.angle_gamma   90.00
#
_symmetry.space_group_name_H-M   'P 1'
#
loop_
_entity.id
_entity.type
_entity.pdbx_description
1 polymer ?
#
loop_
_entity_poly.entity_id
_entity_poly.type
_entity_poly.pdbx_seq_one_letter_code
_entity_poly.pdbx_strand_id
1 'polypeptide(L)'
;MSDLPESLDQSDEQDETRFHQPAFDDGTSQDLDETTEGGISDEMEAAQGKPKLPVLGDYVLLGKIGAGGMGMVFKARHVRMDRIVALKVLPRNMMKRPEAVERFHQEVKAAAQLFHPNIVTAFDAGEDSGVHFLVMEYVDGQPLSKLIKEHGPFNVDRAVNYILQAATGLQSAHDRGMVHRDIKPSNLMLDVDGVVKLLDMGTARYGQEQDENLTKSGVIMGTVNYMSPEQAKDPHSVDHRSDIYSLGCTLYYMLLGKSVYTGDMIQTLMAHANSKIPSMSAQNSEIPIWLDDIFARLVSKRPEDRYDSLGEFRQALQDAYANREDNSSSTLMTELRRAQNTQGFPIGIDFGTGNSRVAWLNTESVSQTIADSEGNEDTPSAVVIVDAMDTAIGRKAIERSMRDVGSLAMEVKRFIGRPLFPAELGGEKYPPEVLGALVLAKLASDAQRLVGQCREVTLAVPGFYGEVQRETVQHMAEIAGLKITGLVDETLATALSFYRDENAGLNEKALVMDLGAGKLDLSVIGFGEGTLKVHSTGGDARLGGADFDELLGDLVSDGLVGAYQYDPREDMRQAYQLMRGCEWAKEKLSEKDIVAIKVQVPGQTTKVSVGRNKLEEISADLLKRIDKYLEEVTAASGIETSEIQRVLLAGGSTNMPMIREMVSTRFPKAELTKMSSSCVAEGAAVYAELVSAGSMGQKVAVKIENITSRGLGIQGTDLKSGKKVNVGIVPKGTPRPVRAKKIFPTHEDNQQSLVLQLLEGEGKDPLDCVDVGVCRIDGLPANLPKKTELTLFFRYDLHGRLSVMAEVPGNTQQIPVPVIRKTEMGSVDLYRWREWVETVMLCSGM
;
A
#
# COMPACT_ATOMS: atom_id res chain seq x y z
N MET A 1 -24.59 36.74 -48.88
CA MET A 1 -25.05 37.02 -50.25
C MET A 1 -25.37 35.69 -50.88
N SER A 2 -26.67 35.51 -51.22
CA SER A 2 -27.26 34.65 -52.25
C SER A 2 -26.83 33.17 -52.29
N ASP A 3 -27.66 32.23 -51.84
CA ASP A 3 -28.90 31.72 -52.46
C ASP A 3 -28.66 30.69 -53.58
N LEU A 4 -28.83 29.42 -53.17
CA LEU A 4 -29.59 28.26 -53.71
C LEU A 4 -30.40 28.46 -55.03
N PRO A 5 -30.75 27.38 -55.79
CA PRO A 5 -31.98 26.57 -55.54
C PRO A 5 -31.88 25.06 -55.90
N GLU A 6 -32.45 24.11 -55.15
CA GLU A 6 -33.85 23.62 -54.97
C GLU A 6 -34.28 22.44 -55.88
N SER A 7 -34.77 21.37 -55.22
CA SER A 7 -36.04 20.67 -55.49
C SER A 7 -36.29 19.66 -54.33
N LEU A 8 -37.11 19.98 -53.31
CA LEU A 8 -38.56 19.64 -53.13
C LEU A 8 -38.83 18.11 -53.17
N ASP A 9 -39.48 17.45 -52.21
CA ASP A 9 -40.73 17.82 -51.52
C ASP A 9 -41.12 16.86 -50.34
N GLN A 10 -41.81 17.41 -49.32
CA GLN A 10 -42.82 16.86 -48.36
C GLN A 10 -42.53 15.61 -47.48
N SER A 11 -42.94 15.48 -46.20
CA SER A 11 -43.74 16.28 -45.23
C SER A 11 -43.74 15.57 -43.86
N ASP A 12 -43.69 16.34 -42.75
CA ASP A 12 -44.40 16.26 -41.43
C ASP A 12 -44.62 14.90 -40.72
N GLU A 13 -44.67 14.71 -39.39
CA GLU A 13 -44.55 15.50 -38.14
C GLU A 13 -44.60 14.46 -36.99
N GLN A 14 -43.67 14.58 -36.02
CA GLN A 14 -43.88 14.60 -34.55
C GLN A 14 -44.71 13.55 -33.75
N ASP A 15 -44.04 13.05 -32.70
CA ASP A 15 -44.43 12.97 -31.27
C ASP A 15 -44.98 11.69 -30.61
N GLU A 16 -44.61 11.59 -29.33
CA GLU A 16 -44.66 10.51 -28.35
C GLU A 16 -46.06 10.15 -27.78
N THR A 17 -46.26 8.90 -27.34
CA THR A 17 -46.52 8.47 -25.93
C THR A 17 -47.39 7.18 -25.74
N ARG A 18 -46.87 6.28 -24.88
CA ARG A 18 -47.45 5.37 -23.85
C ARG A 18 -48.76 4.52 -24.02
N PHE A 19 -48.70 3.28 -23.50
CA PHE A 19 -49.51 2.63 -22.42
C PHE A 19 -50.12 1.21 -22.67
N HIS A 20 -49.99 0.38 -21.62
CA HIS A 20 -50.88 -0.68 -21.07
C HIS A 20 -50.90 -2.15 -21.56
N GLN A 21 -51.13 -3.01 -20.54
CA GLN A 21 -51.18 -4.48 -20.41
C GLN A 21 -52.26 -5.18 -21.26
N PRO A 22 -52.40 -6.53 -21.15
CA PRO A 22 -53.58 -7.03 -20.40
C PRO A 22 -53.34 -8.29 -19.54
N ALA A 23 -54.42 -8.76 -18.91
CA ALA A 23 -54.49 -9.60 -17.72
C ALA A 23 -55.52 -10.76 -17.84
N PHE A 24 -55.44 -11.69 -16.87
CA PHE A 24 -56.45 -12.59 -16.25
C PHE A 24 -57.17 -13.76 -16.99
N ASP A 25 -57.10 -14.92 -16.32
CA ASP A 25 -58.17 -15.86 -15.88
C ASP A 25 -58.95 -16.73 -16.89
N ASP A 26 -58.93 -18.06 -16.70
CA ASP A 26 -60.12 -18.88 -16.38
C ASP A 26 -59.73 -20.36 -16.10
N GLY A 27 -60.60 -21.05 -15.35
CA GLY A 27 -60.42 -22.44 -14.92
C GLY A 27 -61.40 -23.42 -15.56
N THR A 28 -61.40 -24.63 -14.97
CA THR A 28 -62.32 -25.78 -15.19
C THR A 28 -62.07 -26.58 -16.47
N SER A 29 -62.23 -27.90 -16.56
CA SER A 29 -62.44 -29.04 -15.65
C SER A 29 -62.58 -30.28 -16.57
N GLN A 30 -62.58 -31.48 -15.97
CA GLN A 30 -63.11 -32.74 -16.53
C GLN A 30 -62.23 -33.45 -17.56
N ASP A 31 -62.18 -34.78 -17.62
CA ASP A 31 -62.47 -35.91 -16.72
C ASP A 31 -62.29 -37.14 -17.63
N LEU A 32 -61.91 -38.28 -17.04
CA LEU A 32 -62.23 -39.65 -17.52
C LEU A 32 -61.56 -40.13 -18.82
N ASP A 33 -61.23 -41.39 -19.02
CA ASP A 33 -60.99 -42.59 -18.21
C ASP A 33 -60.53 -43.66 -19.24
N GLU A 34 -60.34 -44.89 -18.79
CA GLU A 34 -60.22 -46.16 -19.57
C GLU A 34 -58.78 -46.69 -19.80
N THR A 35 -58.26 -47.55 -18.91
CA THR A 35 -58.54 -49.00 -18.63
C THR A 35 -57.68 -49.92 -19.51
N THR A 36 -56.65 -50.59 -18.96
CA THR A 36 -56.58 -51.81 -18.11
C THR A 36 -56.86 -53.13 -18.81
N GLU A 37 -56.03 -54.13 -18.45
CA GLU A 37 -56.28 -55.58 -18.23
C GLU A 37 -55.19 -56.45 -18.89
N GLY A 38 -54.64 -57.52 -18.29
CA GLY A 38 -54.80 -58.23 -17.01
C GLY A 38 -53.56 -59.14 -16.80
N GLY A 39 -53.12 -59.52 -15.60
CA GLY A 39 -53.72 -60.53 -14.69
C GLY A 39 -53.12 -61.93 -14.99
N ILE A 40 -52.74 -62.86 -14.10
CA ILE A 40 -53.08 -63.25 -12.71
C ILE A 40 -52.00 -64.29 -12.25
N SER A 41 -51.32 -64.08 -11.10
CA SER A 41 -51.24 -64.91 -9.84
C SER A 41 -50.91 -66.42 -9.97
N ASP A 42 -50.08 -67.01 -9.10
CA ASP A 42 -50.25 -67.35 -7.65
C ASP A 42 -48.85 -67.67 -7.04
N GLU A 43 -48.57 -67.82 -5.74
CA GLU A 43 -48.98 -67.30 -4.42
C GLU A 43 -48.08 -68.04 -3.39
N MET A 44 -47.97 -67.50 -2.16
CA MET A 44 -47.32 -68.05 -0.93
C MET A 44 -45.77 -67.96 -0.86
N GLU A 45 -45.12 -67.51 0.21
CA GLU A 45 -45.54 -67.31 1.60
C GLU A 45 -44.59 -66.37 2.37
N ALA A 46 -45.10 -65.80 3.46
CA ALA A 46 -44.62 -64.62 4.15
C ALA A 46 -43.31 -64.77 4.95
N ALA A 47 -42.44 -63.75 4.83
CA ALA A 47 -41.50 -63.33 5.88
C ALA A 47 -41.78 -61.87 6.26
N GLN A 48 -42.67 -61.71 7.24
CA GLN A 48 -42.55 -60.79 8.38
C GLN A 48 -42.01 -59.37 8.12
N GLY A 49 -42.94 -58.41 8.13
CA GLY A 49 -42.77 -57.19 8.93
C GLY A 49 -41.76 -56.13 8.46
N LYS A 50 -41.60 -55.93 7.15
CA LYS A 50 -40.96 -54.70 6.64
C LYS A 50 -41.99 -53.85 5.89
N PRO A 51 -42.21 -52.58 6.27
CA PRO A 51 -43.11 -51.71 5.51
C PRO A 51 -42.61 -51.60 4.06
N LYS A 52 -43.53 -51.68 3.08
CA LYS A 52 -43.19 -51.39 1.69
C LYS A 52 -42.59 -49.98 1.63
N LEU A 53 -41.41 -49.86 1.04
CA LEU A 53 -40.72 -48.58 0.93
C LEU A 53 -41.53 -47.64 0.02
N PRO A 54 -41.66 -46.34 0.38
CA PRO A 54 -42.41 -45.38 -0.43
C PRO A 54 -41.84 -45.26 -1.84
N VAL A 55 -42.70 -45.06 -2.85
CA VAL A 55 -42.32 -44.87 -4.25
C VAL A 55 -42.70 -43.45 -4.67
N LEU A 56 -41.85 -42.81 -5.47
CA LEU A 56 -42.10 -41.53 -6.11
C LEU A 56 -41.67 -41.65 -7.59
N GLY A 57 -42.63 -41.63 -8.51
CA GLY A 57 -42.41 -41.96 -9.93
C GLY A 57 -41.79 -43.36 -10.11
N ASP A 58 -40.75 -43.47 -10.92
CA ASP A 58 -39.97 -44.70 -11.13
C ASP A 58 -38.91 -44.95 -10.02
N TYR A 59 -38.98 -44.29 -8.86
CA TYR A 59 -37.96 -44.35 -7.80
C TYR A 59 -38.50 -44.90 -6.48
N VAL A 60 -37.91 -46.00 -5.99
CA VAL A 60 -38.19 -46.56 -4.66
C VAL A 60 -37.30 -45.86 -3.63
N LEU A 61 -37.88 -45.16 -2.65
CA LEU A 61 -37.15 -44.45 -1.61
C LEU A 61 -36.59 -45.45 -0.59
N LEU A 62 -35.27 -45.62 -0.57
CA LEU A 62 -34.56 -46.55 0.30
C LEU A 62 -34.32 -45.99 1.71
N GLY A 63 -34.28 -44.67 1.85
CA GLY A 63 -34.12 -44.00 3.14
C GLY A 63 -33.79 -42.52 2.99
N LYS A 64 -34.08 -41.73 4.02
CA LYS A 64 -33.72 -40.31 4.07
C LYS A 64 -32.23 -40.16 4.36
N ILE A 65 -31.52 -39.36 3.56
CA ILE A 65 -30.09 -39.08 3.71
C ILE A 65 -29.77 -37.62 4.06
N GLY A 66 -30.72 -36.69 3.89
CA GLY A 66 -30.53 -35.28 4.27
C GLY A 66 -31.82 -34.49 4.42
N ALA A 67 -31.74 -33.34 5.10
CA ALA A 67 -32.83 -32.35 5.21
C ALA A 67 -32.26 -30.94 5.37
N GLY A 68 -32.79 -29.96 4.64
CA GLY A 68 -32.37 -28.56 4.69
C GLY A 68 -33.48 -27.57 4.32
N GLY A 69 -33.12 -26.28 4.20
CA GLY A 69 -34.08 -25.18 3.97
C GLY A 69 -34.85 -25.24 2.65
N MET A 70 -34.39 -26.03 1.68
CA MET A 70 -34.99 -26.18 0.34
C MET A 70 -35.50 -27.61 0.06
N GLY A 71 -35.40 -28.54 1.01
CA GLY A 71 -36.07 -29.84 0.90
C GLY A 71 -35.46 -31.01 1.65
N MET A 72 -35.99 -32.20 1.37
CA MET A 72 -35.53 -33.48 1.92
C MET A 72 -34.82 -34.29 0.84
N VAL A 73 -33.67 -34.89 1.16
CA VAL A 73 -32.93 -35.73 0.23
C VAL A 73 -33.04 -37.19 0.67
N PHE A 74 -33.42 -38.06 -0.27
CA PHE A 74 -33.57 -39.49 -0.06
C PHE A 74 -32.57 -40.26 -0.94
N LYS A 75 -32.01 -41.35 -0.41
CA LYS A 75 -31.42 -42.40 -1.23
C LYS A 75 -32.58 -43.16 -1.86
N ALA A 76 -32.58 -43.31 -3.18
CA ALA A 76 -33.61 -44.02 -3.92
C ALA A 76 -32.99 -44.99 -4.94
N ARG A 77 -33.78 -45.96 -5.37
CA ARG A 77 -33.42 -46.88 -6.47
C ARG A 77 -34.36 -46.65 -7.63
N HIS A 78 -33.81 -46.29 -8.78
CA HIS A 78 -34.57 -46.23 -10.01
C HIS A 78 -34.95 -47.65 -10.45
N VAL A 79 -36.25 -47.94 -10.57
CA VAL A 79 -36.78 -49.30 -10.72
C VAL A 79 -36.33 -49.93 -12.04
N ARG A 80 -36.35 -49.17 -13.14
CA ARG A 80 -36.07 -49.71 -14.48
C ARG A 80 -34.59 -49.90 -14.79
N MET A 81 -33.76 -48.97 -14.32
CA MET A 81 -32.29 -49.00 -14.54
C MET A 81 -31.55 -49.71 -13.40
N ASP A 82 -32.25 -50.11 -12.34
CA ASP A 82 -31.69 -50.66 -11.11
C ASP A 82 -30.53 -49.84 -10.52
N ARG A 83 -30.65 -48.51 -10.59
CA ARG A 83 -29.58 -47.58 -10.21
C ARG A 83 -29.89 -46.87 -8.91
N ILE A 84 -28.90 -46.78 -8.01
CA ILE A 84 -28.98 -45.96 -6.80
C ILE A 84 -28.77 -44.49 -7.16
N VAL A 85 -29.68 -43.64 -6.69
CA VAL A 85 -29.69 -42.18 -6.93
C VAL A 85 -30.00 -41.44 -5.62
N ALA A 86 -29.62 -40.17 -5.57
CA ALA A 86 -30.10 -39.26 -4.55
C ALA A 86 -31.27 -38.46 -5.13
N LEU A 87 -32.32 -38.29 -4.34
CA LEU A 87 -33.58 -37.70 -4.79
C LEU A 87 -33.95 -36.57 -3.83
N LYS A 88 -33.82 -35.33 -4.31
CA LYS A 88 -34.15 -34.12 -3.56
C LYS A 88 -35.61 -33.76 -3.82
N VAL A 89 -36.41 -33.76 -2.75
CA VAL A 89 -37.86 -33.56 -2.78
C VAL A 89 -38.21 -32.23 -2.13
N LEU A 90 -39.01 -31.42 -2.82
CA LEU A 90 -39.58 -30.21 -2.23
C LEU A 90 -40.67 -30.62 -1.20
N PRO A 91 -40.69 -30.09 0.03
CA PRO A 91 -41.69 -30.47 1.02
C PRO A 91 -43.08 -29.91 0.70
N ARG A 92 -44.16 -30.66 0.99
CA ARG A 92 -45.56 -30.28 0.69
C ARG A 92 -46.01 -28.92 1.25
N ASN A 93 -45.44 -28.48 2.38
CA ASN A 93 -45.73 -27.17 2.97
C ASN A 93 -45.09 -26.01 2.18
N MET A 94 -43.98 -26.27 1.48
CA MET A 94 -43.29 -25.28 0.63
C MET A 94 -43.91 -25.19 -0.76
N MET A 95 -44.55 -26.26 -1.25
CA MET A 95 -45.28 -26.26 -2.53
C MET A 95 -46.43 -25.27 -2.60
N LYS A 96 -47.00 -24.89 -1.44
CA LYS A 96 -48.05 -23.86 -1.36
C LYS A 96 -47.52 -22.44 -1.59
N ARG A 97 -46.20 -22.27 -1.72
CA ARG A 97 -45.53 -20.98 -1.95
C ARG A 97 -44.97 -20.99 -3.38
N PRO A 98 -45.59 -20.26 -4.33
CA PRO A 98 -45.12 -20.21 -5.72
C PRO A 98 -43.63 -19.87 -5.84
N GLU A 99 -43.14 -18.95 -5.00
CA GLU A 99 -41.71 -18.57 -4.96
C GLU A 99 -40.77 -19.73 -4.60
N ALA A 100 -41.21 -20.68 -3.77
CA ALA A 100 -40.38 -21.82 -3.39
C ALA A 100 -40.31 -22.88 -4.50
N VAL A 101 -41.40 -23.04 -5.25
CA VAL A 101 -41.47 -23.93 -6.43
C VAL A 101 -40.64 -23.36 -7.57
N GLU A 102 -40.74 -22.05 -7.83
CA GLU A 102 -39.94 -21.36 -8.84
C GLU A 102 -38.43 -21.45 -8.52
N ARG A 103 -38.03 -21.22 -7.27
CA ARG A 103 -36.64 -21.41 -6.83
C ARG A 103 -36.15 -22.84 -7.04
N PHE A 104 -36.99 -23.84 -6.79
CA PHE A 104 -36.66 -25.24 -7.02
C PHE A 104 -36.45 -25.54 -8.52
N HIS A 105 -37.30 -25.03 -9.40
CA HIS A 105 -37.13 -25.20 -10.84
C HIS A 105 -35.88 -24.49 -11.38
N GLN A 106 -35.53 -23.33 -10.83
CA GLN A 106 -34.29 -22.64 -11.18
C GLN A 106 -33.06 -23.46 -10.78
N GLU A 107 -33.07 -24.08 -9.61
CA GLU A 107 -32.01 -24.98 -9.15
C GLU A 107 -31.88 -26.22 -10.06
N VAL A 108 -33.00 -26.83 -10.45
CA VAL A 108 -33.04 -27.93 -11.42
C VAL A 108 -32.37 -27.54 -12.74
N LYS A 109 -32.76 -26.38 -13.30
CA LYS A 109 -32.20 -25.89 -14.58
C LYS A 109 -30.71 -25.58 -14.50
N ALA A 110 -30.23 -25.07 -13.37
CA ALA A 110 -28.80 -24.82 -13.15
C ALA A 110 -28.01 -26.13 -13.05
N ALA A 111 -28.50 -27.09 -12.25
CA ALA A 111 -27.85 -28.39 -12.07
C ALA A 111 -27.78 -29.21 -13.37
N ALA A 112 -28.81 -29.12 -14.23
CA ALA A 112 -28.86 -29.82 -15.51
C ALA A 112 -27.80 -29.34 -16.54
N GLN A 113 -27.25 -28.13 -16.36
CA GLN A 113 -26.25 -27.56 -17.27
C GLN A 113 -24.80 -27.98 -16.92
N LEU A 114 -24.62 -28.72 -15.83
CA LEU A 114 -23.31 -29.08 -15.30
C LEU A 114 -23.06 -30.58 -15.38
N PHE A 115 -22.02 -30.94 -16.12
CA PHE A 115 -21.49 -32.29 -16.16
C PHE A 115 -19.99 -32.24 -15.93
N HIS A 116 -19.55 -32.58 -14.72
CA HIS A 116 -18.14 -32.55 -14.35
C HIS A 116 -17.84 -33.57 -13.25
N PRO A 117 -16.69 -34.28 -13.27
CA PRO A 117 -16.35 -35.29 -12.26
C PRO A 117 -16.40 -34.80 -10.81
N ASN A 118 -16.13 -33.51 -10.56
CA ASN A 118 -16.17 -32.90 -9.23
C ASN A 118 -17.48 -32.16 -8.88
N ILE A 119 -18.54 -32.28 -9.69
CA ILE A 119 -19.88 -31.73 -9.39
C ILE A 119 -20.88 -32.89 -9.41
N VAL A 120 -21.81 -32.92 -8.46
CA VAL A 120 -22.90 -33.89 -8.47
C VAL A 120 -23.74 -33.72 -9.72
N THR A 121 -23.86 -34.79 -10.50
CA THR A 121 -24.60 -34.76 -11.76
C THR A 121 -26.10 -34.87 -11.52
N ALA A 122 -26.89 -33.95 -12.10
CA ALA A 122 -28.34 -34.11 -12.21
C ALA A 122 -28.66 -35.08 -13.36
N PHE A 123 -29.49 -36.10 -13.10
CA PHE A 123 -29.92 -37.06 -14.12
C PHE A 123 -31.28 -36.73 -14.70
N ASP A 124 -32.21 -36.28 -13.86
CA ASP A 124 -33.59 -36.03 -14.24
C ASP A 124 -34.29 -35.13 -13.21
N ALA A 125 -35.41 -34.54 -13.56
CA ALA A 125 -36.30 -33.85 -12.63
C ALA A 125 -37.74 -34.03 -13.06
N GLY A 126 -38.64 -34.14 -12.10
CA GLY A 126 -40.03 -34.43 -12.38
C GLY A 126 -40.97 -34.03 -11.27
N GLU A 127 -42.24 -34.34 -11.50
CA GLU A 127 -43.32 -34.18 -10.54
C GLU A 127 -44.13 -35.47 -10.51
N ASP A 128 -44.39 -35.99 -9.32
CA ASP A 128 -45.30 -37.11 -9.14
C ASP A 128 -46.24 -36.81 -7.97
N SER A 129 -47.54 -36.97 -8.18
CA SER A 129 -48.58 -36.77 -7.15
C SER A 129 -48.48 -35.40 -6.45
N GLY A 130 -48.20 -34.35 -7.22
CA GLY A 130 -48.02 -32.98 -6.74
C GLY A 130 -46.71 -32.74 -5.99
N VAL A 131 -45.75 -33.67 -6.08
CA VAL A 131 -44.45 -33.60 -5.42
C VAL A 131 -43.34 -33.43 -6.44
N HIS A 132 -42.77 -32.22 -6.52
CA HIS A 132 -41.58 -31.93 -7.34
C HIS A 132 -40.32 -32.56 -6.75
N PHE A 133 -39.51 -33.18 -7.61
CA PHE A 133 -38.25 -33.80 -7.24
C PHE A 133 -37.15 -33.63 -8.29
N LEU A 134 -35.89 -33.64 -7.82
CA LEU A 134 -34.67 -33.62 -8.62
C LEU A 134 -33.90 -34.91 -8.33
N VAL A 135 -33.56 -35.63 -9.40
CA VAL A 135 -32.80 -36.89 -9.38
C VAL A 135 -31.36 -36.58 -9.69
N MET A 136 -30.47 -36.95 -8.78
CA MET A 136 -29.05 -36.65 -8.87
C MET A 136 -28.18 -37.86 -8.52
N GLU A 137 -26.90 -37.74 -8.82
CA GLU A 137 -25.87 -38.69 -8.44
C GLU A 137 -25.92 -38.96 -6.93
N TYR A 138 -26.04 -40.24 -6.56
CA TYR A 138 -25.79 -40.66 -5.19
C TYR A 138 -24.28 -40.80 -5.02
N VAL A 139 -23.70 -39.87 -4.26
CA VAL A 139 -22.29 -39.94 -3.88
C VAL A 139 -22.16 -40.88 -2.70
N ASP A 140 -21.50 -42.03 -2.91
CA ASP A 140 -21.25 -42.99 -1.83
C ASP A 140 -20.03 -42.53 -1.05
N GLY A 141 -20.27 -41.74 0.00
CA GLY A 141 -19.21 -40.98 0.67
C GLY A 141 -19.68 -40.22 1.90
N GLN A 142 -18.81 -39.36 2.41
CA GLN A 142 -19.10 -38.51 3.56
C GLN A 142 -18.72 -37.05 3.29
N PRO A 143 -19.49 -36.07 3.82
CA PRO A 143 -19.08 -34.68 3.78
C PRO A 143 -17.75 -34.47 4.52
N LEU A 144 -16.90 -33.58 4.00
CA LEU A 144 -15.61 -33.26 4.63
C LEU A 144 -15.79 -32.75 6.06
N SER A 145 -16.87 -32.01 6.35
CA SER A 145 -17.21 -31.57 7.71
C SER A 145 -17.37 -32.73 8.70
N LYS A 146 -17.98 -33.85 8.27
CA LYS A 146 -18.17 -35.03 9.10
C LYS A 146 -16.86 -35.76 9.33
N LEU A 147 -16.06 -35.92 8.27
CA LEU A 147 -14.74 -36.55 8.36
C LEU A 147 -13.82 -35.81 9.34
N ILE A 148 -13.76 -34.47 9.26
CA ILE A 148 -12.96 -33.63 10.16
C ILE A 148 -13.47 -33.73 11.61
N LYS A 149 -14.78 -33.77 11.81
CA LYS A 149 -15.37 -33.92 13.14
C LYS A 149 -15.06 -35.27 13.78
N GLU A 150 -15.02 -36.34 12.99
CA GLU A 150 -14.77 -37.70 13.47
C GLU A 150 -13.27 -38.03 13.63
N HIS A 151 -12.41 -37.50 12.76
CA HIS A 151 -11.00 -37.90 12.66
C HIS A 151 -10.00 -36.77 12.93
N GLY A 152 -10.48 -35.53 13.16
CA GLY A 152 -9.64 -34.34 13.29
C GLY A 152 -9.27 -33.69 11.96
N PRO A 153 -8.50 -32.59 11.99
CA PRO A 153 -8.07 -31.87 10.78
C PRO A 153 -7.24 -32.75 9.83
N PHE A 154 -7.30 -32.47 8.53
CA PHE A 154 -6.50 -33.15 7.52
C PHE A 154 -5.05 -32.67 7.53
N ASN A 155 -4.12 -33.55 7.15
CA ASN A 155 -2.76 -33.14 6.82
C ASN A 155 -2.75 -32.30 5.53
N VAL A 156 -1.63 -31.61 5.30
CA VAL A 156 -1.48 -30.65 4.20
C VAL A 156 -1.68 -31.31 2.84
N ASP A 157 -1.12 -32.49 2.63
CA ASP A 157 -1.21 -33.20 1.34
C ASP A 157 -2.67 -33.52 0.97
N ARG A 158 -3.44 -34.05 1.93
CA ARG A 158 -4.86 -34.37 1.72
C ARG A 158 -5.68 -33.09 1.54
N ALA A 159 -5.41 -32.06 2.34
CA ALA A 159 -6.15 -30.81 2.23
C ALA A 159 -5.92 -30.11 0.89
N VAL A 160 -4.66 -30.06 0.43
CA VAL A 160 -4.28 -29.51 -0.88
C VAL A 160 -4.90 -30.33 -2.01
N ASN A 161 -4.86 -31.65 -1.95
CA ASN A 161 -5.50 -32.49 -2.97
C ASN A 161 -7.01 -32.22 -3.06
N TYR A 162 -7.71 -32.21 -1.93
CA TYR A 162 -9.17 -32.03 -1.90
C TYR A 162 -9.59 -30.61 -2.33
N ILE A 163 -8.82 -29.57 -1.95
CA ILE A 163 -9.15 -28.20 -2.34
C ILE A 163 -8.92 -27.96 -3.84
N LEU A 164 -7.90 -28.59 -4.44
CA LEU A 164 -7.66 -28.54 -5.89
C LEU A 164 -8.80 -29.21 -6.67
N GLN A 165 -9.32 -30.35 -6.17
CA GLN A 165 -10.48 -31.01 -6.77
C GLN A 165 -11.74 -30.13 -6.70
N ALA A 166 -12.03 -29.53 -5.55
CA ALA A 166 -13.15 -28.60 -5.38
C ALA A 166 -13.02 -27.37 -6.28
N ALA A 167 -11.82 -26.78 -6.38
CA ALA A 167 -11.55 -25.66 -7.29
C ALA A 167 -11.75 -26.04 -8.76
N THR A 168 -11.42 -27.27 -9.15
CA THR A 168 -11.63 -27.77 -10.53
C THR A 168 -13.11 -27.84 -10.86
N GLY A 169 -13.93 -28.38 -9.95
CA GLY A 169 -15.38 -28.41 -10.12
C GLY A 169 -15.99 -27.01 -10.19
N LEU A 170 -15.63 -26.14 -9.26
CA LEU A 170 -16.14 -24.77 -9.21
C LEU A 170 -15.78 -23.94 -10.45
N GLN A 171 -14.56 -24.09 -10.98
CA GLN A 171 -14.17 -23.42 -12.23
C GLN A 171 -15.10 -23.80 -13.39
N SER A 172 -15.47 -25.08 -13.52
CA SER A 172 -16.40 -25.54 -14.56
C SER A 172 -17.80 -24.91 -14.46
N ALA A 173 -18.24 -24.58 -13.24
CA ALA A 173 -19.47 -23.82 -13.01
C ALA A 173 -19.29 -22.33 -13.35
N HIS A 174 -18.17 -21.72 -12.93
CA HIS A 174 -17.84 -20.32 -13.23
C HIS A 174 -17.74 -20.06 -14.74
N ASP A 175 -17.18 -21.00 -15.51
CA ASP A 175 -17.08 -20.92 -16.97
C ASP A 175 -18.45 -20.87 -17.68
N ARG A 176 -19.53 -21.26 -16.97
CA ARG A 176 -20.93 -21.18 -17.42
C ARG A 176 -21.69 -20.04 -16.77
N GLY A 177 -20.99 -19.09 -16.13
CA GLY A 177 -21.56 -17.94 -15.47
C GLY A 177 -22.31 -18.26 -14.16
N MET A 178 -22.13 -19.46 -13.60
CA MET A 178 -22.80 -19.86 -12.36
C MET A 178 -21.88 -19.68 -11.16
N VAL A 179 -22.31 -18.90 -10.17
CA VAL A 179 -21.63 -18.74 -8.87
C VAL A 179 -22.35 -19.57 -7.81
N HIS A 180 -21.62 -20.34 -7.01
CA HIS A 180 -22.19 -21.31 -6.08
C HIS A 180 -22.70 -20.66 -4.77
N ARG A 181 -21.98 -19.68 -4.22
CA ARG A 181 -22.33 -18.85 -3.04
C ARG A 181 -22.57 -19.60 -1.72
N ASP A 182 -22.28 -20.89 -1.62
CA ASP A 182 -22.44 -21.68 -0.39
C ASP A 182 -21.36 -22.76 -0.26
N ILE A 183 -20.11 -22.40 -0.55
CA ILE A 183 -18.98 -23.31 -0.41
C ILE A 183 -18.60 -23.46 1.06
N LYS A 184 -18.66 -24.69 1.55
CA LYS A 184 -18.31 -25.05 2.92
C LYS A 184 -18.02 -26.56 3.02
N PRO A 185 -17.32 -27.02 4.08
CA PRO A 185 -16.97 -28.44 4.22
C PRO A 185 -18.16 -29.42 4.22
N SER A 186 -19.39 -28.98 4.53
CA SER A 186 -20.57 -29.85 4.46
C SER A 186 -21.14 -30.04 3.06
N ASN A 187 -20.79 -29.16 2.11
CA ASN A 187 -21.21 -29.22 0.71
C ASN A 187 -20.13 -29.82 -0.21
N LEU A 188 -19.02 -30.27 0.37
CA LEU A 188 -17.98 -31.06 -0.30
C LEU A 188 -18.05 -32.49 0.20
N MET A 189 -18.47 -33.43 -0.65
CA MET A 189 -18.55 -34.85 -0.30
C MET A 189 -17.36 -35.60 -0.89
N LEU A 190 -16.64 -36.35 -0.04
CA LEU A 190 -15.59 -37.25 -0.48
C LEU A 190 -16.20 -38.63 -0.70
N ASP A 191 -16.16 -39.14 -1.92
CA ASP A 191 -16.61 -40.50 -2.22
C ASP A 191 -15.57 -41.57 -1.83
N VAL A 192 -15.98 -42.83 -1.90
CA VAL A 192 -15.13 -43.99 -1.59
C VAL A 192 -13.89 -44.12 -2.48
N ASP A 193 -13.91 -43.52 -3.68
CA ASP A 193 -12.78 -43.54 -4.63
C ASP A 193 -11.83 -42.35 -4.42
N GLY A 194 -12.12 -41.49 -3.44
CA GLY A 194 -11.29 -40.34 -3.08
C GLY A 194 -11.55 -39.08 -3.93
N VAL A 195 -12.67 -39.04 -4.64
CA VAL A 195 -13.07 -37.87 -5.46
C VAL A 195 -13.95 -36.94 -4.63
N VAL A 196 -13.64 -35.65 -4.67
CA VAL A 196 -14.46 -34.59 -4.05
C VAL A 196 -15.55 -34.15 -5.01
N LYS A 197 -16.79 -34.21 -4.55
CA LYS A 197 -18.02 -33.83 -5.26
C LYS A 197 -18.66 -32.61 -4.60
N LEU A 198 -18.88 -31.55 -5.38
CA LEU A 198 -19.66 -30.38 -4.96
C LEU A 198 -21.15 -30.72 -4.96
N LEU A 199 -21.80 -30.50 -3.82
CA LEU A 199 -23.24 -30.68 -3.60
C LEU A 199 -23.98 -29.35 -3.69
N ASP A 200 -25.28 -29.41 -3.97
CA ASP A 200 -26.22 -28.29 -3.83
C ASP A 200 -25.68 -26.99 -4.44
N MET A 201 -25.74 -26.87 -5.77
CA MET A 201 -25.47 -25.61 -6.47
C MET A 201 -26.37 -24.54 -5.85
N GLY A 202 -25.79 -23.75 -4.94
CA GLY A 202 -26.53 -22.84 -4.07
C GLY A 202 -27.43 -21.96 -4.92
N THR A 203 -28.66 -21.69 -4.47
CA THR A 203 -29.68 -20.94 -5.22
C THR A 203 -29.04 -19.87 -6.09
N ALA A 204 -28.89 -20.20 -7.37
CA ALA A 204 -28.34 -19.31 -8.38
C ALA A 204 -29.38 -18.21 -8.56
N ARG A 205 -29.33 -17.20 -7.68
CA ARG A 205 -30.24 -16.06 -7.74
C ARG A 205 -29.83 -15.24 -8.96
N TYR A 206 -30.47 -15.55 -10.08
CA TYR A 206 -30.72 -14.53 -11.10
C TYR A 206 -31.53 -13.44 -10.41
N GLY A 207 -31.03 -12.21 -10.48
CA GLY A 207 -31.50 -11.11 -9.64
C GLY A 207 -33.01 -10.92 -9.70
N GLN A 208 -33.70 -11.10 -8.57
CA GLN A 208 -34.64 -10.13 -8.01
C GLN A 208 -35.15 -10.54 -6.61
N GLU A 209 -35.40 -9.47 -5.83
CA GLU A 209 -36.27 -9.29 -4.66
C GLU A 209 -35.96 -9.91 -3.27
N GLN A 210 -36.18 -9.04 -2.29
CA GLN A 210 -36.00 -9.16 -0.85
C GLN A 210 -37.11 -10.02 -0.24
N ASP A 211 -36.74 -10.86 0.73
CA ASP A 211 -37.71 -11.54 1.59
C ASP A 211 -37.25 -11.38 3.05
N GLU A 212 -37.88 -10.45 3.76
CA GLU A 212 -37.52 -9.92 5.08
C GLU A 212 -37.72 -10.91 6.26
N ASN A 213 -38.11 -12.16 6.02
CA ASN A 213 -38.52 -13.09 7.08
C ASN A 213 -37.51 -14.20 7.48
N LEU A 214 -36.24 -14.10 7.06
CA LEU A 214 -35.25 -15.18 7.22
C LEU A 214 -34.61 -15.31 8.62
N THR A 215 -34.88 -14.41 9.56
CA THR A 215 -34.20 -14.35 10.87
C THR A 215 -34.66 -15.38 11.93
N LYS A 216 -35.54 -16.34 11.61
CA LYS A 216 -36.12 -17.25 12.64
C LYS A 216 -35.78 -18.75 12.56
N SER A 217 -34.93 -19.21 11.66
CA SER A 217 -34.45 -20.60 11.67
C SER A 217 -32.93 -20.64 11.77
N GLY A 218 -32.38 -21.16 12.88
CA GLY A 218 -30.94 -21.24 13.19
C GLY A 218 -30.04 -21.99 12.20
N VAL A 219 -30.50 -22.20 10.96
CA VAL A 219 -29.76 -22.71 9.79
C VAL A 219 -28.74 -21.69 9.29
N ILE A 220 -28.97 -20.38 9.48
CA ILE A 220 -28.06 -19.31 9.00
C ILE A 220 -26.75 -19.26 9.81
N MET A 221 -26.76 -19.70 11.07
CA MET A 221 -25.62 -19.58 11.98
C MET A 221 -24.39 -20.42 11.58
N GLY A 222 -24.57 -21.47 10.77
CA GLY A 222 -23.47 -22.31 10.28
C GLY A 222 -22.78 -21.79 9.02
N THR A 223 -23.57 -21.21 8.09
CA THR A 223 -23.08 -20.73 6.78
C THR A 223 -22.28 -19.43 6.89
N VAL A 224 -22.59 -18.56 7.86
CA VAL A 224 -21.88 -17.27 8.02
C VAL A 224 -20.38 -17.39 8.25
N ASN A 225 -19.90 -18.55 8.74
CA ASN A 225 -18.47 -18.83 8.95
C ASN A 225 -17.65 -18.97 7.66
N TYR A 226 -18.33 -19.08 6.51
CA TYR A 226 -17.72 -19.26 5.19
C TYR A 226 -18.16 -18.18 4.21
N MET A 227 -19.04 -17.27 4.63
CA MET A 227 -19.62 -16.24 3.76
C MET A 227 -18.60 -15.14 3.47
N SER A 228 -18.47 -14.76 2.21
CA SER A 228 -17.61 -13.65 1.81
C SER A 228 -18.17 -12.30 2.31
N PRO A 229 -17.32 -11.29 2.55
CA PRO A 229 -17.76 -9.96 2.99
C PRO A 229 -18.77 -9.31 2.05
N GLU A 230 -18.56 -9.44 0.75
CA GLU A 230 -19.44 -8.89 -0.28
C GLU A 230 -20.78 -9.62 -0.33
N GLN A 231 -20.81 -10.94 -0.14
CA GLN A 231 -22.05 -11.71 -0.08
C GLN A 231 -22.88 -11.38 1.17
N ALA A 232 -22.22 -11.05 2.27
CA ALA A 232 -22.89 -10.56 3.48
C ALA A 232 -23.45 -9.14 3.31
N LYS A 233 -22.80 -8.31 2.50
CA LYS A 233 -23.15 -6.89 2.29
C LYS A 233 -24.25 -6.72 1.24
N ASP A 234 -24.09 -7.33 0.08
CA ASP A 234 -25.07 -7.32 -1.01
C ASP A 234 -25.05 -8.66 -1.75
N PRO A 235 -25.97 -9.58 -1.42
CA PRO A 235 -26.08 -10.88 -2.08
C PRO A 235 -26.36 -10.80 -3.59
N HIS A 236 -26.80 -9.65 -4.12
CA HIS A 236 -27.15 -9.47 -5.52
C HIS A 236 -25.97 -9.03 -6.40
N SER A 237 -24.91 -8.46 -5.82
CA SER A 237 -23.71 -8.00 -6.54
C SER A 237 -22.54 -8.98 -6.47
N VAL A 238 -22.79 -10.25 -6.12
CA VAL A 238 -21.77 -11.27 -5.88
C VAL A 238 -21.30 -11.93 -7.18
N ASP A 239 -20.00 -11.88 -7.45
CA ASP A 239 -19.33 -12.62 -8.53
C ASP A 239 -18.68 -13.93 -8.06
N HIS A 240 -17.98 -14.61 -8.96
CA HIS A 240 -17.33 -15.91 -8.71
C HIS A 240 -16.22 -15.86 -7.67
N ARG A 241 -15.65 -14.68 -7.36
CA ARG A 241 -14.60 -14.51 -6.34
C ARG A 241 -15.13 -14.70 -4.92
N SER A 242 -16.45 -14.64 -4.71
CA SER A 242 -17.04 -15.06 -3.43
C SER A 242 -16.81 -16.54 -3.15
N ASP A 243 -16.90 -17.41 -4.16
CA ASP A 243 -16.64 -18.84 -3.98
C ASP A 243 -15.17 -19.10 -3.64
N ILE A 244 -14.25 -18.29 -4.17
CA ILE A 244 -12.81 -18.34 -3.87
C ILE A 244 -12.56 -18.04 -2.38
N TYR A 245 -13.25 -17.05 -1.81
CA TYR A 245 -13.18 -16.76 -0.38
C TYR A 245 -13.71 -17.91 0.47
N SER A 246 -14.90 -18.39 0.15
CA SER A 246 -15.54 -19.50 0.85
C SER A 246 -14.69 -20.78 0.77
N LEU A 247 -13.98 -21.00 -0.35
CA LEU A 247 -13.01 -22.08 -0.51
C LEU A 247 -11.78 -21.88 0.38
N GLY A 248 -11.30 -20.65 0.55
CA GLY A 248 -10.26 -20.31 1.53
C GLY A 248 -10.67 -20.61 2.97
N CYS A 249 -11.86 -20.20 3.38
CA CYS A 249 -12.40 -20.53 4.70
C CYS A 249 -12.56 -22.05 4.90
N THR A 250 -12.91 -22.76 3.83
CA THR A 250 -13.01 -24.23 3.82
C THR A 250 -11.63 -24.88 4.00
N LEU A 251 -10.59 -24.40 3.31
CA LEU A 251 -9.20 -24.85 3.45
C LEU A 251 -8.69 -24.66 4.89
N TYR A 252 -8.95 -23.50 5.48
CA TYR A 252 -8.59 -23.22 6.88
C TYR A 252 -9.24 -24.22 7.84
N TYR A 253 -10.54 -24.47 7.68
CA TYR A 253 -11.26 -25.44 8.49
C TYR A 253 -10.72 -26.87 8.31
N MET A 254 -10.35 -27.24 7.08
CA MET A 254 -9.75 -28.54 6.77
C MET A 254 -8.43 -28.77 7.50
N LEU A 255 -7.60 -27.74 7.63
CA LEU A 255 -6.26 -27.83 8.23
C LEU A 255 -6.23 -27.62 9.75
N LEU A 256 -7.19 -26.88 10.31
CA LEU A 256 -7.21 -26.50 11.72
C LEU A 256 -8.44 -26.97 12.51
N GLY A 257 -9.45 -27.51 11.84
CA GLY A 257 -10.66 -28.07 12.47
C GLY A 257 -11.61 -27.04 13.09
N LYS A 258 -11.33 -25.75 12.91
CA LYS A 258 -12.10 -24.61 13.44
C LYS A 258 -12.28 -23.53 12.38
N SER A 259 -13.33 -22.73 12.48
CA SER A 259 -13.61 -21.62 11.55
C SER A 259 -12.53 -20.54 11.65
N VAL A 260 -12.34 -19.77 10.55
CA VAL A 260 -11.39 -18.64 10.49
C VAL A 260 -11.69 -17.61 11.58
N TYR A 261 -12.98 -17.31 11.77
CA TYR A 261 -13.50 -16.42 12.79
C TYR A 261 -14.61 -17.12 13.58
N THR A 262 -14.74 -16.81 14.86
CA THR A 262 -15.74 -17.38 15.77
C THR A 262 -16.42 -16.27 16.55
N GLY A 263 -17.75 -16.32 16.65
CA GLY A 263 -18.56 -15.37 17.40
C GLY A 263 -20.04 -15.63 17.16
N ASP A 264 -20.90 -14.74 17.63
CA ASP A 264 -22.29 -14.72 17.16
C ASP A 264 -22.37 -14.36 15.66
N MET A 265 -23.57 -14.41 15.08
CA MET A 265 -23.77 -14.17 13.65
C MET A 265 -23.25 -12.80 13.20
N ILE A 266 -23.50 -11.73 13.97
CA ILE A 266 -23.10 -10.37 13.58
C ILE A 266 -21.59 -10.21 13.75
N GLN A 267 -21.03 -10.72 14.86
CA GLN A 267 -19.59 -10.72 15.11
C GLN A 267 -18.81 -11.45 14.02
N THR A 268 -19.30 -12.62 13.61
CA THR A 268 -18.66 -13.45 12.58
C THR A 268 -18.67 -12.73 11.23
N LEU A 269 -19.80 -12.14 10.83
CA LEU A 269 -19.90 -11.35 9.60
C LEU A 269 -19.00 -10.09 9.63
N MET A 270 -18.97 -9.37 10.76
CA MET A 270 -18.06 -8.24 10.94
C MET A 270 -16.60 -8.66 10.90
N ALA A 271 -16.26 -9.84 11.42
CA ALA A 271 -14.91 -10.38 11.39
C ALA A 271 -14.50 -10.80 9.98
N HIS A 272 -15.41 -11.43 9.22
CA HIS A 272 -15.19 -11.70 7.81
C HIS A 272 -14.88 -10.42 7.05
N ALA A 273 -15.56 -9.32 7.32
CA ALA A 273 -15.32 -8.03 6.67
C ALA A 273 -14.04 -7.30 7.15
N ASN A 274 -13.78 -7.28 8.46
CA ASN A 274 -12.85 -6.30 9.05
C ASN A 274 -11.72 -6.91 9.89
N SER A 275 -11.83 -8.16 10.34
CA SER A 275 -10.79 -8.76 11.19
C SER A 275 -9.58 -9.21 10.36
N LYS A 276 -8.40 -9.10 10.98
CA LYS A 276 -7.14 -9.55 10.39
C LYS A 276 -7.24 -11.01 9.92
N ILE A 277 -6.64 -11.32 8.78
CA ILE A 277 -6.53 -12.70 8.29
C ILE A 277 -5.55 -13.46 9.20
N PRO A 278 -5.96 -14.57 9.84
CA PRO A 278 -5.08 -15.34 10.70
C PRO A 278 -4.04 -16.12 9.89
N SER A 279 -2.85 -16.36 10.45
CA SER A 279 -1.88 -17.32 9.90
C SER A 279 -2.25 -18.73 10.33
N MET A 280 -2.23 -19.69 9.41
CA MET A 280 -2.44 -21.11 9.67
C MET A 280 -1.15 -21.73 10.21
N SER A 281 0.00 -21.41 9.63
CA SER A 281 1.30 -21.94 10.07
C SER A 281 1.69 -21.50 11.49
N ALA A 282 1.27 -20.30 11.92
CA ALA A 282 1.45 -19.83 13.30
C ALA A 282 0.58 -20.61 14.32
N GLN A 283 -0.50 -21.24 13.87
CA GLN A 283 -1.43 -22.00 14.73
C GLN A 283 -1.16 -23.50 14.72
N ASN A 284 -0.60 -24.01 13.62
CA ASN A 284 -0.10 -25.37 13.54
C ASN A 284 1.21 -25.38 12.72
N SER A 285 2.32 -25.66 13.38
CA SER A 285 3.66 -25.66 12.78
C SER A 285 3.88 -26.76 11.73
N GLU A 286 3.00 -27.77 11.66
CA GLU A 286 3.01 -28.79 10.60
C GLU A 286 2.46 -28.24 9.27
N ILE A 287 1.80 -27.08 9.29
CA ILE A 287 1.33 -26.39 8.09
C ILE A 287 2.49 -25.54 7.52
N PRO A 288 2.95 -25.79 6.29
CA PRO A 288 3.99 -25.01 5.67
C PRO A 288 3.60 -23.55 5.51
N ILE A 289 4.54 -22.65 5.77
CA ILE A 289 4.34 -21.19 5.68
C ILE A 289 3.90 -20.77 4.26
N TRP A 290 4.36 -21.45 3.21
CA TRP A 290 3.95 -21.12 1.84
C TRP A 290 2.43 -21.21 1.63
N LEU A 291 1.73 -22.00 2.44
CA LEU A 291 0.28 -22.15 2.36
C LEU A 291 -0.46 -20.96 2.99
N ASP A 292 0.19 -20.18 3.87
CA ASP A 292 -0.39 -18.96 4.43
C ASP A 292 -0.55 -17.86 3.38
N ASP A 293 0.39 -17.73 2.45
CA ASP A 293 0.32 -16.73 1.37
C ASP A 293 -0.85 -17.01 0.43
N ILE A 294 -1.02 -18.28 0.07
CA ILE A 294 -2.14 -18.75 -0.74
C ILE A 294 -3.46 -18.56 0.00
N PHE A 295 -3.51 -18.95 1.28
CA PHE A 295 -4.70 -18.77 2.10
C PHE A 295 -5.07 -17.30 2.26
N ALA A 296 -4.10 -16.43 2.54
CA ALA A 296 -4.33 -15.01 2.70
C ALA A 296 -4.96 -14.39 1.45
N ARG A 297 -4.47 -14.79 0.27
CA ARG A 297 -5.05 -14.35 -1.01
C ARG A 297 -6.43 -14.94 -1.27
N LEU A 298 -6.68 -16.21 -0.91
CA LEU A 298 -8.03 -16.79 -1.00
C LEU A 298 -9.03 -15.99 -0.16
N VAL A 299 -8.70 -15.65 1.09
CA VAL A 299 -9.61 -14.97 2.03
C VAL A 299 -9.40 -13.46 2.12
N SER A 300 -8.84 -12.83 1.08
CA SER A 300 -8.71 -11.38 1.02
C SER A 300 -10.08 -10.71 1.17
N LYS A 301 -10.13 -9.60 1.90
CA LYS A 301 -11.40 -8.96 2.27
C LYS A 301 -12.10 -8.36 1.06
N ARG A 302 -11.34 -7.76 0.16
CA ARG A 302 -11.82 -7.27 -1.12
C ARG A 302 -11.78 -8.39 -2.16
N PRO A 303 -12.84 -8.61 -2.96
CA PRO A 303 -12.85 -9.62 -4.02
C PRO A 303 -11.68 -9.48 -5.00
N GLU A 304 -11.32 -8.26 -5.36
CA GLU A 304 -10.24 -7.93 -6.30
C GLU A 304 -8.84 -8.29 -5.79
N ASP A 305 -8.66 -8.44 -4.48
CA ASP A 305 -7.38 -8.88 -3.88
C ASP A 305 -7.25 -10.41 -3.85
N ARG A 306 -8.23 -11.13 -4.39
CA ARG A 306 -8.21 -12.59 -4.46
C ARG A 306 -7.59 -13.04 -5.79
N TYR A 307 -7.59 -14.35 -6.00
CA TYR A 307 -7.33 -14.88 -7.32
C TYR A 307 -8.46 -14.46 -8.27
N ASP A 308 -8.11 -14.10 -9.50
CA ASP A 308 -9.05 -13.68 -10.53
C ASP A 308 -9.92 -14.85 -10.99
N SER A 309 -9.41 -16.06 -10.90
CA SER A 309 -10.13 -17.29 -11.21
C SER A 309 -9.65 -18.45 -10.34
N LEU A 310 -10.43 -19.52 -10.27
CA LEU A 310 -10.00 -20.75 -9.63
C LEU A 310 -8.89 -21.45 -10.43
N GLY A 311 -8.78 -21.19 -11.73
CA GLY A 311 -7.63 -21.60 -12.56
C GLY A 311 -6.32 -20.98 -12.06
N GLU A 312 -6.31 -19.67 -11.82
CA GLU A 312 -5.13 -18.96 -11.27
C GLU A 312 -4.76 -19.49 -9.87
N PHE A 313 -5.76 -19.65 -8.99
CA PHE A 313 -5.56 -20.23 -7.67
C PHE A 313 -4.94 -21.63 -7.75
N ARG A 314 -5.48 -22.52 -8.59
CA ARG A 314 -4.99 -23.89 -8.74
C ARG A 314 -3.54 -23.91 -9.20
N GLN A 315 -3.18 -23.10 -10.19
CA GLN A 315 -1.82 -23.00 -10.70
C GLN A 315 -0.86 -22.53 -9.59
N ALA A 316 -1.20 -21.46 -8.89
CA ALA A 316 -0.39 -20.94 -7.78
C ALA A 316 -0.18 -21.99 -6.66
N LEU A 317 -1.23 -22.75 -6.33
CA LEU A 317 -1.15 -23.81 -5.33
C LEU A 317 -0.34 -25.02 -5.80
N GLN A 318 -0.46 -25.42 -7.06
CA GLN A 318 0.32 -26.51 -7.64
C GLN A 318 1.81 -26.16 -7.72
N ASP A 319 2.15 -24.93 -8.14
CA ASP A 319 3.54 -24.46 -8.24
C ASP A 319 4.21 -24.37 -6.86
N ALA A 320 3.50 -23.84 -5.86
CA ALA A 320 4.01 -23.80 -4.49
C ALA A 320 4.20 -25.21 -3.88
N TYR A 321 3.28 -26.12 -4.19
CA TYR A 321 3.32 -27.50 -3.70
C TYR A 321 4.39 -28.35 -4.42
N ALA A 322 4.63 -28.16 -5.72
CA ALA A 322 5.65 -28.89 -6.46
C ALA A 322 7.08 -28.52 -6.01
N ASN A 323 7.31 -27.24 -5.70
CA ASN A 323 8.62 -26.73 -5.26
C ASN A 323 8.96 -27.03 -3.78
N ARG A 324 8.25 -27.96 -3.14
CA ARG A 324 8.42 -28.27 -1.70
C ARG A 324 9.60 -29.18 -1.37
N GLU A 325 10.07 -30.01 -2.33
CA GLU A 325 11.09 -31.06 -2.08
C GLU A 325 12.53 -30.64 -2.47
N ASP A 326 12.72 -29.62 -3.31
CA ASP A 326 14.06 -29.06 -3.65
C ASP A 326 14.68 -28.21 -2.53
N ASN A 327 13.98 -28.07 -1.39
CA ASN A 327 14.39 -27.27 -0.24
C ASN A 327 15.24 -28.03 0.81
N SER A 328 15.90 -29.14 0.46
CA SER A 328 16.83 -29.83 1.38
C SER A 328 18.20 -29.14 1.54
N SER A 329 18.48 -28.06 0.78
CA SER A 329 19.60 -27.14 1.00
C SER A 329 19.22 -25.89 1.83
N SER A 330 18.01 -25.88 2.43
CA SER A 330 17.36 -24.67 2.95
C SER A 330 17.41 -24.49 4.47
N THR A 331 18.42 -25.00 5.17
CA THR A 331 18.64 -24.62 6.59
C THR A 331 18.90 -23.11 6.69
N LEU A 332 19.58 -22.52 5.70
CA LEU A 332 19.82 -21.07 5.59
C LEU A 332 18.55 -20.27 5.26
N MET A 333 17.66 -20.80 4.41
CA MET A 333 16.39 -20.13 4.05
C MET A 333 15.32 -20.30 5.14
N THR A 334 15.40 -21.37 5.93
CA THR A 334 14.59 -21.58 7.13
C THR A 334 15.10 -20.70 8.28
N GLU A 335 16.39 -20.46 8.40
CA GLU A 335 16.99 -19.46 9.29
C GLU A 335 16.72 -18.02 8.82
N LEU A 336 16.71 -17.76 7.51
CA LEU A 336 16.28 -16.47 6.92
C LEU A 336 14.77 -16.24 7.06
N ARG A 337 13.94 -17.28 7.12
CA ARG A 337 12.49 -17.17 7.37
C ARG A 337 12.14 -17.15 8.86
N ARG A 338 12.92 -17.81 9.72
CA ARG A 338 12.98 -17.47 11.15
C ARG A 338 13.41 -16.02 11.31
N ALA A 339 14.33 -15.52 10.47
CA ALA A 339 14.71 -14.11 10.41
C ALA A 339 13.61 -13.18 9.85
N GLN A 340 12.64 -13.68 9.09
CA GLN A 340 11.45 -12.93 8.65
C GLN A 340 10.33 -12.86 9.70
N ASN A 341 10.37 -13.72 10.73
CA ASN A 341 9.47 -13.67 11.89
C ASN A 341 10.20 -13.38 13.22
N THR A 342 11.50 -13.10 13.18
CA THR A 342 12.15 -12.23 14.14
C THR A 342 12.12 -10.82 13.57
N GLN A 343 11.77 -9.85 14.41
CA GLN A 343 11.85 -8.40 14.19
C GLN A 343 12.49 -8.00 12.85
N GLY A 344 11.71 -7.44 11.93
CA GLY A 344 12.29 -6.68 10.83
C GLY A 344 13.22 -5.63 11.44
N PHE A 345 14.51 -5.67 11.09
CA PHE A 345 15.47 -4.70 11.60
C PHE A 345 15.14 -3.36 10.96
N PRO A 346 14.72 -2.35 11.74
CA PRO A 346 14.44 -1.06 11.14
C PRO A 346 15.77 -0.48 10.63
N ILE A 347 15.82 -0.20 9.33
CA ILE A 347 16.99 0.41 8.70
C ILE A 347 16.85 1.94 8.70
N GLY A 348 17.98 2.62 8.86
CA GLY A 348 18.12 4.06 8.66
C GLY A 348 18.66 4.34 7.27
N ILE A 349 17.95 5.18 6.50
CA ILE A 349 18.39 5.58 5.16
C ILE A 349 18.65 7.07 5.14
N ASP A 350 19.84 7.44 4.68
CA ASP A 350 20.17 8.78 4.22
C ASP A 350 19.98 8.82 2.69
N PHE A 351 18.86 9.37 2.24
CA PHE A 351 18.66 9.67 0.82
C PHE A 351 19.32 11.02 0.50
N GLY A 352 20.62 11.03 0.20
CA GLY A 352 21.38 12.26 -0.05
C GLY A 352 21.25 12.78 -1.49
N THR A 353 21.58 14.06 -1.72
CA THR A 353 21.49 14.65 -3.07
C THR A 353 22.43 14.00 -4.07
N GLY A 354 23.67 13.72 -3.65
CA GLY A 354 24.70 13.13 -4.50
C GLY A 354 24.80 11.62 -4.33
N ASN A 355 24.94 11.16 -3.08
CA ASN A 355 24.99 9.75 -2.71
C ASN A 355 23.99 9.47 -1.60
N SER A 356 23.43 8.28 -1.60
CA SER A 356 22.59 7.73 -0.56
C SER A 356 23.30 6.60 0.17
N ARG A 357 22.92 6.39 1.44
CA ARG A 357 23.48 5.38 2.33
C ARG A 357 22.39 4.70 3.13
N VAL A 358 22.65 3.47 3.53
CA VAL A 358 21.81 2.71 4.44
C VAL A 358 22.64 2.18 5.60
N ALA A 359 22.09 2.26 6.79
CA ALA A 359 22.66 1.69 8.00
C ALA A 359 21.59 0.91 8.76
N TRP A 360 22.04 -0.01 9.60
CA TRP A 360 21.17 -0.78 10.49
C TRP A 360 21.83 -0.92 11.86
N LEU A 361 21.04 -1.33 12.85
CA LEU A 361 21.54 -1.71 14.16
C LEU A 361 21.55 -3.23 14.28
N ASN A 362 22.71 -3.77 14.63
CA ASN A 362 22.80 -5.20 14.95
C ASN A 362 22.15 -5.49 16.31
N THR A 363 22.13 -6.76 16.71
CA THR A 363 21.54 -7.21 17.99
C THR A 363 22.22 -6.65 19.25
N GLU A 364 23.38 -6.02 19.11
CA GLU A 364 24.12 -5.36 20.19
C GLU A 364 23.92 -3.83 20.16
N SER A 365 22.95 -3.34 19.37
CA SER A 365 22.65 -1.92 19.15
C SER A 365 23.84 -1.12 18.59
N VAL A 366 24.77 -1.79 17.90
CA VAL A 366 25.88 -1.16 17.18
C VAL A 366 25.43 -0.86 15.75
N SER A 367 25.63 0.39 15.30
CA SER A 367 25.31 0.77 13.92
C SER A 367 26.35 0.25 12.96
N GLN A 368 25.87 -0.27 11.84
CA GLN A 368 26.70 -0.72 10.74
C GLN A 368 26.14 -0.14 9.45
N THR A 369 27.02 0.42 8.64
CA THR A 369 26.75 0.76 7.25
C THR A 369 26.58 -0.50 6.42
N ILE A 370 25.71 -0.43 5.43
CA ILE A 370 25.44 -1.52 4.49
C ILE A 370 26.03 -1.11 3.15
N ALA A 371 26.92 -1.96 2.62
CA ALA A 371 27.45 -1.79 1.28
C ALA A 371 26.40 -2.16 0.22
N ASP A 372 26.41 -1.42 -0.90
CA ASP A 372 25.64 -1.73 -2.09
C ASP A 372 26.07 -3.06 -2.72
N SER A 373 25.31 -3.51 -3.72
CA SER A 373 25.63 -4.75 -4.46
C SER A 373 26.99 -4.76 -5.14
N GLU A 374 27.60 -3.58 -5.28
CA GLU A 374 28.88 -3.32 -5.89
C GLU A 374 30.02 -3.19 -4.85
N GLY A 375 29.72 -3.41 -3.56
CA GLY A 375 30.68 -3.41 -2.45
C GLY A 375 31.04 -2.04 -1.89
N ASN A 376 30.25 -1.00 -2.16
CA ASN A 376 30.49 0.37 -1.72
C ASN A 376 29.45 0.81 -0.70
N GLU A 377 29.88 1.50 0.36
CA GLU A 377 28.93 2.08 1.34
C GLU A 377 28.10 3.24 0.76
N ASP A 378 28.57 3.83 -0.34
CA ASP A 378 27.93 4.95 -1.04
C ASP A 378 27.26 4.48 -2.33
N THR A 379 25.94 4.61 -2.40
CA THR A 379 25.19 4.45 -3.66
C THR A 379 24.91 5.82 -4.28
N PRO A 380 25.36 6.11 -5.52
CA PRO A 380 24.98 7.36 -6.18
C PRO A 380 23.46 7.55 -6.26
N SER A 381 22.98 8.75 -5.95
CA SER A 381 21.56 9.12 -6.09
C SER A 381 21.25 9.48 -7.55
N ALA A 382 21.43 8.50 -8.43
CA ALA A 382 21.36 8.65 -9.87
C ALA A 382 20.45 7.58 -10.49
N VAL A 383 19.66 7.97 -11.49
CA VAL A 383 18.78 7.09 -12.24
C VAL A 383 18.95 7.39 -13.73
N VAL A 384 19.11 6.37 -14.56
CA VAL A 384 19.01 6.49 -16.02
C VAL A 384 17.79 5.73 -16.49
N ILE A 385 16.91 6.38 -17.26
CA ILE A 385 15.74 5.75 -17.88
C ILE A 385 15.81 5.99 -19.39
N VAL A 386 16.09 4.93 -20.16
CA VAL A 386 15.98 4.97 -21.63
C VAL A 386 14.57 4.53 -22.05
N ASP A 387 14.07 3.46 -21.41
CA ASP A 387 12.67 3.07 -21.35
C ASP A 387 12.43 2.28 -20.04
N ALA A 388 11.18 1.84 -19.79
CA ALA A 388 10.82 1.14 -18.55
C ALA A 388 11.57 -0.19 -18.34
N MET A 389 11.94 -0.89 -19.41
CA MET A 389 12.70 -2.14 -19.34
C MET A 389 14.21 -1.89 -19.28
N ASP A 390 14.63 -0.66 -19.57
CA ASP A 390 16.02 -0.26 -19.74
C ASP A 390 16.41 0.87 -18.79
N THR A 391 16.20 0.60 -17.49
CA THR A 391 16.51 1.52 -16.38
C THR A 391 17.75 1.06 -15.60
N ALA A 392 18.59 2.01 -15.20
CA ALA A 392 19.73 1.78 -14.33
C ALA A 392 19.70 2.73 -13.13
N ILE A 393 20.11 2.25 -11.96
CA ILE A 393 20.08 3.01 -10.70
C ILE A 393 21.45 2.94 -10.04
N GLY A 394 21.86 4.03 -9.38
CA GLY A 394 23.12 4.07 -8.65
C GLY A 394 24.34 4.11 -9.57
N ARG A 395 25.34 3.30 -9.24
CA ARG A 395 26.60 3.27 -10.00
C ARG A 395 26.40 2.86 -11.46
N LYS A 396 25.51 1.90 -11.72
CA LYS A 396 25.14 1.49 -13.09
C LYS A 396 24.56 2.65 -13.89
N ALA A 397 23.82 3.56 -13.26
CA ALA A 397 23.31 4.77 -13.91
C ALA A 397 24.47 5.70 -14.34
N ILE A 398 25.45 5.91 -13.47
CA ILE A 398 26.65 6.73 -13.75
C ILE A 398 27.52 6.10 -14.85
N GLU A 399 27.69 4.78 -14.87
CA GLU A 399 28.46 4.10 -15.91
C GLU A 399 27.78 4.23 -17.28
N ARG A 400 26.45 4.12 -17.28
CA ARG A 400 25.63 4.21 -18.48
C ARG A 400 25.57 5.63 -19.06
N SER A 401 25.53 6.64 -18.20
CA SER A 401 25.45 8.04 -18.62
C SER A 401 26.63 8.49 -19.48
N MET A 402 27.77 7.79 -19.44
CA MET A 402 28.91 8.07 -20.33
C MET A 402 28.59 7.96 -21.82
N ARG A 403 27.52 7.22 -22.17
CA ARG A 403 27.02 7.03 -23.54
C ARG A 403 25.76 7.84 -23.83
N ASP A 404 24.89 8.02 -22.83
CA ASP A 404 23.63 8.74 -22.96
C ASP A 404 23.37 9.58 -21.70
N VAL A 405 23.80 10.85 -21.73
CA VAL A 405 23.60 11.80 -20.63
C VAL A 405 22.16 12.34 -20.61
N GLY A 406 21.47 12.36 -21.76
CA GLY A 406 20.11 12.90 -21.88
C GLY A 406 19.09 12.15 -21.03
N SER A 407 19.34 10.86 -20.81
CA SER A 407 18.50 9.98 -20.02
C SER A 407 18.86 9.93 -18.52
N LEU A 408 19.78 10.77 -18.03
CA LEU A 408 20.26 10.76 -16.65
C LEU A 408 19.50 11.76 -15.76
N ALA A 409 18.91 11.25 -14.68
CA ALA A 409 18.47 12.04 -13.53
C ALA A 409 19.48 11.96 -12.39
N MET A 410 19.90 13.12 -11.91
CA MET A 410 20.73 13.33 -10.72
C MET A 410 20.14 14.46 -9.88
N GLU A 411 20.59 14.55 -8.63
CA GLU A 411 20.17 15.58 -7.67
C GLU A 411 18.65 15.67 -7.45
N VAL A 412 17.95 14.54 -7.62
CA VAL A 412 16.48 14.43 -7.48
C VAL A 412 15.98 15.06 -6.18
N LYS A 413 16.76 14.95 -5.08
CA LYS A 413 16.48 15.55 -3.78
C LYS A 413 16.22 17.07 -3.84
N ARG A 414 16.84 17.81 -4.76
CA ARG A 414 16.62 19.27 -4.94
C ARG A 414 15.25 19.62 -5.50
N PHE A 415 14.55 18.63 -6.05
CA PHE A 415 13.25 18.78 -6.69
C PHE A 415 12.10 18.19 -5.86
N ILE A 416 12.38 17.57 -4.71
CA ILE A 416 11.35 17.07 -3.78
C ILE A 416 10.36 18.20 -3.42
N GLY A 417 9.06 17.90 -3.54
CA GLY A 417 7.96 18.85 -3.38
C GLY A 417 7.59 19.63 -4.65
N ARG A 418 8.24 19.37 -5.80
CA ARG A 418 7.79 19.85 -7.11
C ARG A 418 6.98 18.78 -7.83
N PRO A 419 6.04 19.17 -8.71
CA PRO A 419 5.19 18.21 -9.40
C PRO A 419 5.95 17.31 -10.39
N LEU A 420 7.00 17.83 -11.05
CA LEU A 420 7.77 17.11 -12.06
C LEU A 420 9.27 17.45 -11.95
N PHE A 421 10.09 16.45 -12.24
CA PHE A 421 11.50 16.61 -12.49
C PHE A 421 11.72 17.36 -13.83
N PRO A 422 12.71 18.26 -13.94
CA PRO A 422 12.82 19.13 -15.11
C PRO A 422 13.17 18.42 -16.43
N ALA A 423 13.97 17.35 -16.37
CA ALA A 423 14.43 16.63 -17.54
C ALA A 423 13.43 15.57 -17.99
N GLU A 424 13.39 15.33 -19.30
CA GLU A 424 12.69 14.19 -19.90
C GLU A 424 13.65 12.99 -19.94
N LEU A 425 13.18 11.83 -19.50
CA LEU A 425 13.96 10.59 -19.47
C LEU A 425 13.16 9.56 -20.30
N GLY A 426 13.79 8.95 -21.31
CA GLY A 426 13.07 8.05 -22.22
C GLY A 426 11.85 8.68 -22.91
N GLY A 427 11.84 10.01 -23.08
CA GLY A 427 10.74 10.77 -23.70
C GLY A 427 9.61 11.17 -22.75
N GLU A 428 9.71 10.88 -21.45
CA GLU A 428 8.66 11.15 -20.46
C GLU A 428 9.16 12.01 -19.30
N LYS A 429 8.24 12.70 -18.61
CA LYS A 429 8.54 13.44 -17.36
C LYS A 429 8.08 12.65 -16.15
N TYR A 430 8.92 12.67 -15.11
CA TYR A 430 8.68 11.90 -13.89
C TYR A 430 8.51 12.81 -12.67
N PRO A 431 7.58 12.47 -11.74
CA PRO A 431 7.58 13.06 -10.41
C PRO A 431 8.90 12.75 -9.67
N PRO A 432 9.48 13.70 -8.91
CA PRO A 432 10.71 13.48 -8.16
C PRO A 432 10.64 12.33 -7.16
N GLU A 433 9.49 12.11 -6.52
CA GLU A 433 9.24 10.99 -5.59
C GLU A 433 9.33 9.62 -6.28
N VAL A 434 9.03 9.50 -7.56
CA VAL A 434 9.16 8.23 -8.32
C VAL A 434 10.64 7.92 -8.56
N LEU A 435 11.41 8.92 -9.00
CA LEU A 435 12.85 8.77 -9.21
C LEU A 435 13.59 8.49 -7.89
N GLY A 436 13.17 9.14 -6.80
CA GLY A 436 13.67 8.86 -5.46
C GLY A 436 13.28 7.45 -4.97
N ALA A 437 12.08 6.98 -5.32
CA ALA A 437 11.60 5.65 -4.93
C ALA A 437 12.44 4.54 -5.56
N LEU A 438 12.88 4.71 -6.81
CA LEU A 438 13.84 3.79 -7.45
C LEU A 438 15.15 3.67 -6.66
N VAL A 439 15.69 4.81 -6.20
CA VAL A 439 16.90 4.83 -5.35
C VAL A 439 16.64 4.14 -4.01
N LEU A 440 15.52 4.43 -3.35
CA LEU A 440 15.14 3.77 -2.10
C LEU A 440 14.94 2.25 -2.26
N ALA A 441 14.27 1.82 -3.34
CA ALA A 441 14.04 0.41 -3.63
C ALA A 441 15.37 -0.34 -3.86
N LYS A 442 16.33 0.28 -4.57
CA LYS A 442 17.69 -0.27 -4.68
C LYS A 442 18.37 -0.40 -3.32
N LEU A 443 18.38 0.66 -2.51
CA LEU A 443 19.01 0.64 -1.18
C LEU A 443 18.39 -0.44 -0.28
N ALA A 444 17.07 -0.58 -0.30
CA ALA A 444 16.37 -1.59 0.47
C ALA A 444 16.66 -3.01 -0.04
N SER A 445 16.72 -3.22 -1.37
CA SER A 445 17.10 -4.51 -1.95
C SER A 445 18.55 -4.89 -1.58
N ASP A 446 19.48 -3.94 -1.66
CA ASP A 446 20.88 -4.15 -1.28
C ASP A 446 21.01 -4.47 0.21
N ALA A 447 20.32 -3.71 1.07
CA ALA A 447 20.24 -4.00 2.50
C ALA A 447 19.66 -5.39 2.78
N GLN A 448 18.62 -5.77 2.04
CA GLN A 448 17.92 -7.03 2.26
C GLN A 448 18.82 -8.26 2.09
N ARG A 449 19.86 -8.16 1.25
CA ARG A 449 20.85 -9.23 1.04
C ARG A 449 21.72 -9.48 2.28
N LEU A 450 21.91 -8.46 3.11
CA LEU A 450 22.83 -8.50 4.26
C LEU A 450 22.09 -8.66 5.59
N VAL A 451 20.98 -7.95 5.78
CA VAL A 451 20.31 -7.84 7.09
C VAL A 451 18.94 -8.52 7.15
N GLY A 452 18.53 -9.18 6.07
CA GLY A 452 17.23 -9.83 5.97
C GLY A 452 16.12 -8.87 5.55
N GLN A 453 14.86 -9.11 5.91
CA GLN A 453 13.75 -8.36 5.34
C GLN A 453 13.69 -6.89 5.81
N CYS A 454 13.94 -5.96 4.88
CA CYS A 454 13.90 -4.51 5.10
C CYS A 454 12.57 -3.88 4.65
N ARG A 455 11.48 -4.11 5.40
CA ARG A 455 10.16 -3.51 5.09
C ARG A 455 9.88 -2.21 5.85
N GLU A 456 10.54 -2.01 6.98
CA GLU A 456 10.34 -0.86 7.86
C GLU A 456 11.58 0.05 7.82
N VAL A 457 11.38 1.33 7.53
CA VAL A 457 12.49 2.27 7.31
C VAL A 457 12.28 3.58 8.07
N THR A 458 13.37 4.10 8.63
CA THR A 458 13.45 5.51 9.02
C THR A 458 14.24 6.26 7.96
N LEU A 459 13.63 7.29 7.38
CA LEU A 459 14.28 8.16 6.39
C LEU A 459 14.76 9.44 7.06
N ALA A 460 16.01 9.80 6.80
CA ALA A 460 16.55 11.11 7.15
C ALA A 460 16.08 12.15 6.10
N VAL A 461 15.57 13.28 6.58
CA VAL A 461 15.12 14.41 5.77
C VAL A 461 15.74 15.71 6.27
N PRO A 462 15.92 16.75 5.43
CA PRO A 462 16.44 18.02 5.91
C PRO A 462 15.53 18.61 6.99
N GLY A 463 16.11 19.13 8.08
CA GLY A 463 15.36 19.65 9.22
C GLY A 463 14.40 20.78 8.80
N PHE A 464 14.81 21.61 7.85
CA PHE A 464 14.00 22.70 7.31
C PHE A 464 12.84 22.26 6.37
N TYR A 465 12.71 20.98 6.02
CA TYR A 465 11.59 20.50 5.20
C TYR A 465 10.25 20.76 5.89
N GLY A 466 9.31 21.30 5.12
CA GLY A 466 7.92 21.54 5.50
C GLY A 466 7.01 20.37 5.19
N GLU A 467 5.71 20.59 5.28
CA GLU A 467 4.68 19.56 5.11
C GLU A 467 4.73 18.90 3.72
N VAL A 468 4.79 19.70 2.66
CA VAL A 468 4.78 19.23 1.27
C VAL A 468 5.96 18.31 0.97
N GLN A 469 7.17 18.69 1.39
CA GLN A 469 8.36 17.87 1.16
C GLN A 469 8.34 16.58 1.99
N ARG A 470 7.88 16.64 3.24
CA ARG A 470 7.78 15.46 4.11
C ARG A 470 6.76 14.46 3.60
N GLU A 471 5.63 14.92 3.06
CA GLU A 471 4.67 14.07 2.36
C GLU A 471 5.27 13.45 1.10
N THR A 472 5.99 14.23 0.29
CA THR A 472 6.65 13.73 -0.93
C THR A 472 7.62 12.60 -0.60
N VAL A 473 8.40 12.72 0.47
CA VAL A 473 9.31 11.64 0.95
C VAL A 473 8.52 10.42 1.46
N GLN A 474 7.32 10.63 2.01
CA GLN A 474 6.43 9.55 2.40
C GLN A 474 5.89 8.77 1.20
N HIS A 475 5.44 9.47 0.16
CA HIS A 475 5.06 8.86 -1.11
C HIS A 475 6.23 8.12 -1.74
N MET A 476 7.44 8.70 -1.71
CA MET A 476 8.66 8.06 -2.20
C MET A 476 8.92 6.70 -1.54
N ALA A 477 8.75 6.58 -0.22
CA ALA A 477 8.87 5.29 0.47
C ALA A 477 7.73 4.32 0.12
N GLU A 478 6.49 4.80 0.05
CA GLU A 478 5.33 3.99 -0.30
C GLU A 478 5.44 3.40 -1.72
N ILE A 479 5.86 4.21 -2.69
CA ILE A 479 6.16 3.81 -4.06
C ILE A 479 7.30 2.78 -4.08
N ALA A 480 8.30 2.91 -3.22
CA ALA A 480 9.39 1.94 -3.08
C ALA A 480 8.98 0.64 -2.35
N GLY A 481 7.72 0.51 -1.92
CA GLY A 481 7.24 -0.66 -1.18
C GLY A 481 7.69 -0.70 0.30
N LEU A 482 8.08 0.45 0.86
CA LEU A 482 8.63 0.59 2.20
C LEU A 482 7.62 1.23 3.15
N LYS A 483 7.53 0.72 4.37
CA LYS A 483 6.74 1.31 5.45
C LYS A 483 7.62 2.23 6.29
N ILE A 484 7.28 3.51 6.33
CA ILE A 484 7.99 4.48 7.16
C ILE A 484 7.66 4.25 8.63
N THR A 485 8.70 4.09 9.45
CA THR A 485 8.63 4.11 10.93
C THR A 485 9.02 5.47 11.49
N GLY A 486 9.81 6.25 10.75
CA GLY A 486 10.31 7.55 11.18
C GLY A 486 10.72 8.46 10.02
N LEU A 487 10.44 9.76 10.16
CA LEU A 487 11.09 10.82 9.39
C LEU A 487 11.92 11.62 10.39
N VAL A 488 13.23 11.42 10.38
CA VAL A 488 14.17 12.09 11.28
C VAL A 488 14.86 13.24 10.56
N ASP A 489 15.12 14.34 11.25
CA ASP A 489 15.86 15.45 10.66
C ASP A 489 17.34 15.05 10.51
N GLU A 490 18.00 15.35 9.39
CA GLU A 490 19.38 14.93 9.10
C GLU A 490 20.38 15.44 10.15
N THR A 491 20.19 16.67 10.62
CA THR A 491 20.98 17.25 11.72
C THR A 491 20.71 16.56 13.07
N LEU A 492 19.48 16.12 13.31
CA LEU A 492 19.13 15.35 14.51
C LEU A 492 19.69 13.92 14.43
N ALA A 493 19.66 13.29 13.26
CA ALA A 493 20.29 11.99 13.02
C ALA A 493 21.82 12.10 13.26
N THR A 494 22.46 13.12 12.72
CA THR A 494 23.88 13.40 12.96
C THR A 494 24.18 13.54 14.47
N ALA A 495 23.36 14.29 15.20
CA ALA A 495 23.51 14.43 16.65
C ALA A 495 23.27 13.10 17.41
N LEU A 496 22.35 12.26 16.95
CA LEU A 496 22.09 10.94 17.54
C LEU A 496 23.27 9.98 17.34
N SER A 497 23.87 9.97 16.15
CA SER A 497 25.09 9.21 15.87
C SER A 497 26.23 9.65 16.81
N PHE A 498 26.46 10.97 16.93
CA PHE A 498 27.47 11.51 17.85
C PHE A 498 27.19 11.17 19.32
N TYR A 499 25.96 11.39 19.79
CA TYR A 499 25.59 11.18 21.19
C TYR A 499 25.78 9.73 21.64
N ARG A 500 25.57 8.78 20.73
CA ARG A 500 25.72 7.36 21.03
C ARG A 500 27.18 6.99 21.24
N ASP A 501 28.09 7.52 20.42
CA ASP A 501 29.51 7.17 20.46
C ASP A 501 30.23 7.76 21.69
N GLU A 502 29.82 8.94 22.16
CA GLU A 502 30.44 9.66 23.29
C GLU A 502 29.89 9.25 24.68
N ASN A 503 28.92 8.32 24.74
CA ASN A 503 28.13 7.94 25.92
C ASN A 503 27.25 9.07 26.50
N ALA A 504 26.10 8.69 27.10
CA ALA A 504 24.96 9.54 27.47
C ALA A 504 25.17 10.61 28.57
N GLY A 505 26.41 11.02 28.85
CA GLY A 505 26.77 12.00 29.89
C GLY A 505 27.01 13.43 29.41
N LEU A 506 26.89 13.70 28.10
CA LEU A 506 27.08 15.03 27.52
C LEU A 506 26.02 16.02 28.00
N ASN A 507 26.45 17.17 28.52
CA ASN A 507 25.61 18.31 28.86
C ASN A 507 26.17 19.59 28.23
N GLU A 508 25.91 19.77 26.94
CA GLU A 508 26.45 20.87 26.13
C GLU A 508 25.50 21.27 25.00
N LYS A 509 25.74 22.44 24.41
CA LYS A 509 25.01 22.98 23.27
C LYS A 509 25.91 22.89 22.05
N ALA A 510 25.42 22.29 20.98
CA ALA A 510 26.12 22.22 19.72
C ALA A 510 25.34 22.86 18.57
N LEU A 511 26.08 23.39 17.61
CA LEU A 511 25.58 23.59 16.27
C LEU A 511 25.86 22.33 15.45
N VAL A 512 24.85 21.78 14.78
CA VAL A 512 25.04 20.75 13.77
C VAL A 512 24.92 21.40 12.41
N MET A 513 25.96 21.25 11.59
CA MET A 513 26.00 21.73 10.21
C MET A 513 26.20 20.55 9.28
N ASP A 514 25.18 20.29 8.47
CA ASP A 514 25.25 19.35 7.35
C ASP A 514 25.28 20.13 6.03
N LEU A 515 26.47 20.26 5.45
CA LEU A 515 26.67 20.84 4.13
C LEU A 515 27.01 19.71 3.13
N GLY A 516 25.97 19.21 2.48
CA GLY A 516 26.05 18.12 1.51
C GLY A 516 26.36 18.59 0.08
N ALA A 517 26.08 17.72 -0.89
CA ALA A 517 26.22 18.04 -2.31
C ALA A 517 25.18 19.08 -2.78
N GLY A 518 23.94 19.01 -2.28
CA GLY A 518 22.87 19.88 -2.80
C GLY A 518 22.30 20.91 -1.84
N LYS A 519 22.55 20.75 -0.53
CA LYS A 519 21.85 21.48 0.53
C LYS A 519 22.75 21.86 1.69
N LEU A 520 22.28 22.86 2.44
CA LEU A 520 22.77 23.26 3.74
C LEU A 520 21.63 23.00 4.73
N ASP A 521 21.91 22.23 5.78
CA ASP A 521 20.98 22.00 6.88
C ASP A 521 21.68 22.28 8.20
N LEU A 522 21.01 23.04 9.06
CA LEU A 522 21.57 23.59 10.28
C LEU A 522 20.60 23.39 11.43
N SER A 523 21.12 23.04 12.61
CA SER A 523 20.32 23.03 13.83
C SER A 523 21.17 23.33 15.05
N VAL A 524 20.62 24.07 16.01
CA VAL A 524 21.20 24.18 17.35
C VAL A 524 20.55 23.12 18.23
N ILE A 525 21.36 22.22 18.80
CA ILE A 525 20.90 21.06 19.57
C ILE A 525 21.58 21.08 20.94
N GLY A 526 20.75 20.94 21.99
CA GLY A 526 21.20 20.73 23.36
C GLY A 526 21.28 19.24 23.67
N PHE A 527 22.48 18.81 24.08
CA PHE A 527 22.73 17.52 24.69
C PHE A 527 22.53 17.65 26.20
N GLY A 528 21.70 16.80 26.78
CA GLY A 528 21.54 16.68 28.23
C GLY A 528 21.52 15.22 28.67
N GLU A 529 21.41 15.00 29.97
CA GLU A 529 21.33 13.65 30.54
C GLU A 529 20.06 12.94 30.07
N GLY A 530 20.21 11.98 29.15
CA GLY A 530 19.11 11.24 28.53
C GLY A 530 18.16 12.08 27.67
N THR A 531 18.53 13.29 27.24
CA THR A 531 17.67 14.16 26.41
C THR A 531 18.46 14.84 25.29
N LEU A 532 17.89 14.84 24.08
CA LEU A 532 18.33 15.64 22.93
C LEU A 532 17.25 16.64 22.56
N LYS A 533 17.59 17.92 22.57
CA LYS A 533 16.63 19.00 22.32
C LYS A 533 17.06 19.87 21.15
N VAL A 534 16.22 19.97 20.13
CA VAL A 534 16.40 20.90 19.02
C VAL A 534 15.86 22.27 19.43
N HIS A 535 16.72 23.28 19.45
CA HIS A 535 16.37 24.66 19.82
C HIS A 535 15.95 25.49 18.61
N SER A 536 16.62 25.29 17.47
CA SER A 536 16.31 25.94 16.20
C SER A 536 16.76 25.07 15.05
N THR A 537 16.13 25.27 13.89
CA THR A 537 16.50 24.61 12.63
C THR A 537 16.32 25.59 11.47
N GLY A 538 17.14 25.42 10.44
CA GLY A 538 17.09 26.20 9.22
C GLY A 538 18.06 25.64 8.18
N GLY A 539 18.09 26.26 7.02
CA GLY A 539 18.90 25.78 5.91
C GLY A 539 18.33 26.16 4.57
N ASP A 540 18.87 25.54 3.54
CA ASP A 540 18.59 25.86 2.15
C ASP A 540 18.74 24.62 1.27
N ALA A 541 17.67 24.28 0.53
CA ALA A 541 17.62 23.14 -0.38
C ALA A 541 18.48 23.32 -1.64
N ARG A 542 18.96 24.54 -1.92
CA ARG A 542 19.76 24.92 -3.09
C ARG A 542 20.98 25.73 -2.66
N LEU A 543 21.76 25.13 -1.76
CA LEU A 543 23.03 25.64 -1.27
C LEU A 543 23.90 24.47 -0.79
N GLY A 544 24.73 23.90 -1.64
CA GLY A 544 25.61 22.77 -1.33
C GLY A 544 26.81 22.72 -2.28
N GLY A 545 27.55 21.61 -2.22
CA GLY A 545 28.74 21.38 -3.02
C GLY A 545 28.57 21.59 -4.53
N ALA A 546 27.40 21.30 -5.09
CA ALA A 546 27.11 21.43 -6.52
C ALA A 546 27.10 22.89 -6.99
N ASP A 547 26.74 23.83 -6.11
CA ASP A 547 26.77 25.26 -6.46
C ASP A 547 28.23 25.77 -6.56
N PHE A 548 29.16 25.15 -5.82
CA PHE A 548 30.60 25.41 -6.00
C PHE A 548 31.14 24.76 -7.28
N ASP A 549 30.62 23.59 -7.65
CA ASP A 549 30.99 22.89 -8.88
C ASP A 549 30.56 23.69 -10.12
N GLU A 550 29.36 24.28 -10.07
CA GLU A 550 28.83 25.18 -11.11
C GLU A 550 29.72 26.41 -11.31
N LEU A 551 30.11 27.10 -10.23
CA LEU A 551 31.04 28.24 -10.29
C LEU A 551 32.40 27.85 -10.89
N LEU A 552 32.94 26.67 -10.54
CA LEU A 552 34.16 26.15 -11.16
C LEU A 552 33.94 25.82 -12.64
N GLY A 553 32.79 25.24 -12.99
CA GLY A 553 32.38 24.94 -14.35
C GLY A 553 32.34 26.19 -15.22
N ASP A 554 31.72 27.27 -14.73
CA ASP A 554 31.68 28.56 -15.41
C ASP A 554 33.07 29.16 -15.59
N LEU A 555 33.88 29.19 -14.52
CA LEU A 555 35.25 29.71 -14.58
C LEU A 555 36.09 28.96 -15.63
N VAL A 556 36.01 27.62 -15.65
CA VAL A 556 36.76 26.80 -16.60
C VAL A 556 36.23 27.00 -18.01
N SER A 557 34.90 27.04 -18.20
CA SER A 557 34.28 27.22 -19.51
C SER A 557 34.63 28.57 -20.12
N ASP A 558 34.53 29.66 -19.35
CA ASP A 558 34.86 31.01 -19.81
C ASP A 558 36.35 31.12 -20.20
N GLY A 559 37.23 30.44 -19.47
CA GLY A 559 38.65 30.31 -19.82
C GLY A 559 38.88 29.57 -21.14
N LEU A 560 38.11 28.50 -21.40
CA LEU A 560 38.17 27.74 -22.65
C LEU A 560 37.60 28.50 -23.84
N VAL A 561 36.53 29.28 -23.64
CA VAL A 561 35.99 30.20 -24.66
C VAL A 561 37.05 31.22 -25.04
N GLY A 562 37.73 31.82 -24.06
CA GLY A 562 38.79 32.80 -24.32
C GLY A 562 40.00 32.21 -25.05
N ALA A 563 40.42 30.99 -24.71
CA ALA A 563 41.64 30.37 -25.25
C ALA A 563 41.42 29.54 -26.54
N TYR A 564 40.25 28.93 -26.71
CA TYR A 564 39.95 27.96 -27.77
C TYR A 564 38.68 28.26 -28.57
N GLN A 565 37.92 29.33 -28.21
CA GLN A 565 36.59 29.62 -28.81
C GLN A 565 35.63 28.43 -28.74
N TYR A 566 35.72 27.67 -27.66
CA TYR A 566 34.93 26.47 -27.44
C TYR A 566 34.30 26.51 -26.05
N ASP A 567 32.97 26.44 -26.00
CA ASP A 567 32.22 26.35 -24.76
C ASP A 567 31.75 24.90 -24.53
N PRO A 568 32.30 24.17 -23.55
CA PRO A 568 31.86 22.81 -23.25
C PRO A 568 30.40 22.75 -22.76
N ARG A 569 29.78 23.87 -22.34
CA ARG A 569 28.39 23.92 -21.88
C ARG A 569 27.38 23.77 -23.02
N GLU A 570 27.78 24.02 -24.26
CA GLU A 570 26.91 23.90 -25.44
C GLU A 570 26.64 22.43 -25.84
N ASP A 571 27.48 21.50 -25.38
CA ASP A 571 27.29 20.06 -25.59
C ASP A 571 27.05 19.37 -24.25
N MET A 572 25.92 18.67 -24.12
CA MET A 572 25.50 18.05 -22.87
C MET A 572 26.53 17.05 -22.30
N ARG A 573 27.19 16.28 -23.17
CA ARG A 573 28.18 15.29 -22.75
C ARG A 573 29.44 15.95 -22.24
N GLN A 574 29.89 17.00 -22.94
CA GLN A 574 31.08 17.75 -22.57
C GLN A 574 30.83 18.57 -21.30
N ALA A 575 29.63 19.14 -21.14
CA ALA A 575 29.19 19.82 -19.92
C ALA A 575 29.21 18.86 -18.73
N TYR A 576 28.67 17.65 -18.89
CA TYR A 576 28.69 16.63 -17.84
C TYR A 576 30.11 16.19 -17.47
N GLN A 577 30.98 15.95 -18.45
CA GLN A 577 32.39 15.60 -18.18
C GLN A 577 33.13 16.73 -17.46
N LEU A 578 32.89 17.98 -17.86
CA LEU A 578 33.44 19.13 -17.17
C LEU A 578 32.95 19.18 -15.73
N MET A 579 31.65 19.04 -15.49
CA MET A 579 31.07 19.08 -14.15
C MET A 579 31.69 18.04 -13.21
N ARG A 580 31.87 16.79 -13.67
CA ARG A 580 32.57 15.74 -12.90
C ARG A 580 34.04 16.09 -12.65
N GLY A 581 34.69 16.74 -13.60
CA GLY A 581 36.05 17.29 -13.44
C GLY A 581 36.11 18.39 -12.38
N CYS A 582 35.11 19.28 -12.34
CA CYS A 582 34.99 20.35 -11.35
C CYS A 582 34.73 19.81 -9.94
N GLU A 583 33.82 18.83 -9.80
CA GLU A 583 33.55 18.15 -8.53
C GLU A 583 34.83 17.51 -7.96
N TRP A 584 35.55 16.76 -8.80
CA TRP A 584 36.85 16.19 -8.44
C TRP A 584 37.86 17.28 -8.04
N ALA A 585 37.93 18.38 -8.80
CA ALA A 585 38.85 19.47 -8.51
C ALA A 585 38.54 20.14 -7.18
N LYS A 586 37.27 20.44 -6.91
CA LYS A 586 36.81 20.98 -5.62
C LYS A 586 37.22 20.08 -4.46
N GLU A 587 36.98 18.77 -4.58
CA GLU A 587 37.40 17.80 -3.56
C GLU A 587 38.92 17.85 -3.34
N LYS A 588 39.72 17.80 -4.41
CA LYS A 588 41.19 17.83 -4.31
C LYS A 588 41.75 19.17 -3.84
N LEU A 589 41.07 20.28 -4.10
CA LEU A 589 41.45 21.60 -3.58
C LEU A 589 41.25 21.72 -2.06
N SER A 590 40.49 20.82 -1.44
CA SER A 590 40.41 20.75 0.03
C SER A 590 41.75 20.33 0.66
N GLU A 591 42.63 19.66 -0.09
CA GLU A 591 43.94 19.18 0.37
C GLU A 591 45.11 19.88 -0.35
N LYS A 592 44.90 20.35 -1.59
CA LYS A 592 45.94 20.92 -2.45
C LYS A 592 45.66 22.37 -2.78
N ASP A 593 46.72 23.16 -2.99
CA ASP A 593 46.56 24.57 -3.34
C ASP A 593 46.20 24.76 -4.82
N ILE A 594 46.64 23.85 -5.70
CA ILE A 594 46.39 23.90 -7.15
C ILE A 594 46.14 22.48 -7.67
N VAL A 595 45.15 22.34 -8.56
CA VAL A 595 44.81 21.10 -9.26
C VAL A 595 44.60 21.38 -10.75
N ALA A 596 44.72 20.36 -11.60
CA ALA A 596 44.52 20.50 -13.04
C ALA A 596 43.37 19.62 -13.53
N ILE A 597 42.33 20.25 -14.05
CA ILE A 597 41.16 19.58 -14.63
C ILE A 597 41.50 19.20 -16.07
N LYS A 598 41.31 17.94 -16.43
CA LYS A 598 41.50 17.46 -17.80
C LYS A 598 40.23 17.74 -18.61
N VAL A 599 40.34 18.53 -19.68
CA VAL A 599 39.19 18.90 -20.52
C VAL A 599 39.47 18.58 -21.98
N GLN A 600 38.46 18.09 -22.70
CA GLN A 600 38.53 17.89 -24.14
C GLN A 600 38.08 19.16 -24.87
N VAL A 601 38.90 19.61 -25.81
CA VAL A 601 38.59 20.71 -26.73
C VAL A 601 38.72 20.17 -28.17
N PRO A 602 38.24 20.88 -29.21
CA PRO A 602 38.33 20.39 -30.58
C PRO A 602 39.76 19.94 -30.96
N GLY A 603 39.90 18.67 -31.35
CA GLY A 603 41.15 18.07 -31.83
C GLY A 603 42.19 17.72 -30.76
N GLN A 604 41.99 18.03 -29.47
CA GLN A 604 42.98 17.71 -28.43
C GLN A 604 42.41 17.62 -27.01
N THR A 605 43.17 17.00 -26.11
CA THR A 605 42.91 17.08 -24.67
C THR A 605 43.87 18.07 -24.02
N THR A 606 43.34 19.00 -23.24
CA THR A 606 44.12 20.00 -22.50
C THR A 606 43.91 19.88 -20.98
N LYS A 607 44.69 20.63 -20.21
CA LYS A 607 44.58 20.70 -18.75
C LYS A 607 44.40 22.16 -18.33
N VAL A 608 43.37 22.42 -17.52
CA VAL A 608 43.08 23.73 -16.93
C VAL A 608 43.44 23.70 -15.45
N SER A 609 44.44 24.49 -15.06
CA SER A 609 44.87 24.59 -13.66
C SER A 609 43.98 25.57 -12.90
N VAL A 610 43.47 25.14 -11.75
CA VAL A 610 42.65 25.95 -10.84
C VAL A 610 43.25 25.89 -9.44
N GLY A 611 43.29 27.04 -8.74
CA GLY A 611 43.82 27.16 -7.38
C GLY A 611 42.73 27.35 -6.32
N ARG A 612 43.03 26.98 -5.07
CA ARG A 612 42.12 27.09 -3.92
C ARG A 612 41.68 28.54 -3.70
N ASN A 613 42.63 29.48 -3.72
CA ASN A 613 42.32 30.91 -3.57
C ASN A 613 41.34 31.41 -4.63
N LYS A 614 41.40 30.84 -5.85
CA LYS A 614 40.47 31.23 -6.91
C LYS A 614 39.08 30.65 -6.67
N LEU A 615 38.98 29.41 -6.19
CA LEU A 615 37.71 28.82 -5.74
C LEU A 615 37.09 29.66 -4.62
N GLU A 616 37.89 30.08 -3.63
CA GLU A 616 37.46 30.95 -2.53
C GLU A 616 36.95 32.30 -3.05
N GLU A 617 37.67 32.92 -3.99
CA GLU A 617 37.29 34.19 -4.60
C GLU A 617 35.93 34.10 -5.32
N ILE A 618 35.75 33.12 -6.22
CA ILE A 618 34.53 33.00 -7.01
C ILE A 618 33.33 32.56 -6.17
N SER A 619 33.55 31.90 -5.04
CA SER A 619 32.50 31.39 -4.15
C SER A 619 32.18 32.31 -2.97
N ALA A 620 32.74 33.53 -2.93
CA ALA A 620 32.57 34.47 -1.83
C ALA A 620 31.10 34.76 -1.48
N ASP A 621 30.22 34.83 -2.47
CA ASP A 621 28.79 35.07 -2.23
C ASP A 621 28.05 33.84 -1.68
N LEU A 622 28.49 32.62 -2.04
CA LEU A 622 28.00 31.39 -1.41
C LEU A 622 28.43 31.35 0.07
N LEU A 623 29.68 31.72 0.38
CA LEU A 623 30.17 31.78 1.75
C LEU A 623 29.37 32.77 2.61
N LYS A 624 29.11 33.98 2.09
CA LYS A 624 28.25 34.97 2.78
C LYS A 624 26.85 34.42 3.04
N ARG A 625 26.28 33.69 2.07
CA ARG A 625 24.94 33.08 2.22
C ARG A 625 24.94 31.98 3.29
N ILE A 626 25.99 31.15 3.36
CA ILE A 626 26.14 30.14 4.41
C ILE A 626 26.28 30.81 5.79
N ASP A 627 27.13 31.82 5.93
CA ASP A 627 27.30 32.56 7.20
C ASP A 627 26.01 33.22 7.67
N LYS A 628 25.22 33.77 6.75
CA LYS A 628 23.90 34.31 7.06
C LYS A 628 22.96 33.26 7.65
N TYR A 629 22.95 32.04 7.11
CA TYR A 629 22.14 30.95 7.66
C TYR A 629 22.64 30.50 9.04
N LEU A 630 23.96 30.45 9.26
CA LEU A 630 24.55 30.19 10.57
C LEU A 630 24.07 31.22 11.60
N GLU A 631 24.10 32.51 11.24
CA GLU A 631 23.60 33.60 12.07
C GLU A 631 22.12 33.45 12.40
N GLU A 632 21.27 33.27 11.39
CA GLU A 632 19.82 33.19 11.57
C GLU A 632 19.41 32.01 12.45
N VAL A 633 20.03 30.84 12.25
CA VAL A 633 19.73 29.63 13.03
C VAL A 633 20.22 29.78 14.46
N THR A 634 21.42 30.31 14.70
CA THR A 634 21.90 30.57 16.07
C THR A 634 21.03 31.62 16.76
N ALA A 635 20.71 32.74 16.11
CA ALA A 635 19.85 33.77 16.69
C ALA A 635 18.46 33.23 17.05
N ALA A 636 17.85 32.41 16.19
CA ALA A 636 16.54 31.80 16.44
C ALA A 636 16.54 30.82 17.63
N SER A 637 17.70 30.28 18.03
CA SER A 637 17.81 29.39 19.20
C SER A 637 17.72 30.12 20.53
N GLY A 638 17.95 31.44 20.55
CA GLY A 638 18.12 32.22 21.77
C GLY A 638 19.40 31.89 22.56
N ILE A 639 20.35 31.17 21.95
CA ILE A 639 21.65 30.80 22.53
C ILE A 639 22.72 31.68 21.89
N GLU A 640 23.57 32.29 22.73
CA GLU A 640 24.67 33.10 22.24
C GLU A 640 25.74 32.22 21.56
N THR A 641 26.41 32.74 20.53
CA THR A 641 27.48 31.99 19.82
C THR A 641 28.58 31.50 20.77
N SER A 642 28.86 32.26 21.84
CA SER A 642 29.85 31.90 22.86
C SER A 642 29.43 30.78 23.82
N GLU A 643 28.14 30.42 23.82
CA GLU A 643 27.57 29.30 24.58
C GLU A 643 27.50 28.02 23.75
N ILE A 644 27.85 28.03 22.47
CA ILE A 644 28.00 26.83 21.67
C ILE A 644 29.37 26.22 21.97
N GLN A 645 29.38 25.03 22.58
CA GLN A 645 30.63 24.33 22.93
C GLN A 645 31.17 23.49 21.78
N ARG A 646 30.32 23.09 20.82
CA ARG A 646 30.69 22.18 19.74
C ARG A 646 30.02 22.55 18.42
N VAL A 647 30.73 22.32 17.32
CA VAL A 647 30.15 22.32 15.97
C VAL A 647 30.38 20.95 15.34
N LEU A 648 29.30 20.20 15.11
CA LEU A 648 29.33 18.93 14.38
C LEU A 648 29.25 19.21 12.88
N LEU A 649 30.29 18.83 12.14
CA LEU A 649 30.43 19.07 10.71
C LEU A 649 30.15 17.77 9.94
N ALA A 650 28.95 17.67 9.37
CA ALA A 650 28.51 16.59 8.49
C ALA A 650 28.42 17.06 7.02
N GLY A 651 28.44 16.10 6.09
CA GLY A 651 28.40 16.40 4.65
C GLY A 651 29.78 16.75 4.07
N GLY A 652 30.05 16.23 2.86
CA GLY A 652 31.38 16.28 2.26
C GLY A 652 31.93 17.69 2.02
N SER A 653 31.06 18.67 1.80
CA SER A 653 31.45 20.06 1.51
C SER A 653 32.00 20.78 2.75
N THR A 654 31.75 20.29 3.97
CA THR A 654 32.39 20.82 5.20
C THR A 654 33.88 20.52 5.29
N ASN A 655 34.43 19.70 4.40
CA ASN A 655 35.87 19.47 4.32
C ASN A 655 36.63 20.64 3.69
N MET A 656 35.96 21.55 2.98
CA MET A 656 36.61 22.70 2.36
C MET A 656 37.23 23.63 3.44
N PRO A 657 38.53 24.00 3.33
CA PRO A 657 39.21 24.83 4.33
C PRO A 657 38.50 26.15 4.63
N MET A 658 38.05 26.84 3.59
CA MET A 658 37.31 28.11 3.71
C MET A 658 36.00 28.01 4.50
N ILE A 659 35.32 26.85 4.44
CA ILE A 659 34.11 26.60 5.26
C ILE A 659 34.49 26.43 6.72
N ARG A 660 35.56 25.66 7.00
CA ARG A 660 36.04 25.43 8.37
C ARG A 660 36.56 26.71 9.01
N GLU A 661 37.26 27.54 8.25
CA GLU A 661 37.74 28.84 8.71
C GLU A 661 36.58 29.78 9.04
N MET A 662 35.57 29.87 8.16
CA MET A 662 34.35 30.65 8.41
C MET A 662 33.63 30.19 9.68
N VAL A 663 33.42 28.88 9.84
CA VAL A 663 32.76 28.31 11.04
C VAL A 663 33.60 28.56 12.29
N SER A 664 34.92 28.35 12.24
CA SER A 664 35.82 28.59 13.37
C SER A 664 35.86 30.06 13.78
N THR A 665 35.77 30.97 12.80
CA THR A 665 35.70 32.42 13.05
C THR A 665 34.39 32.80 13.74
N ARG A 666 33.26 32.21 13.32
CA ARG A 666 31.94 32.46 13.91
C ARG A 666 31.79 31.89 15.32
N PHE A 667 32.37 30.70 15.56
CA PHE A 667 32.27 29.97 16.82
C PHE A 667 33.66 29.72 17.44
N PRO A 668 34.39 30.77 17.87
CA PRO A 668 35.80 30.66 18.26
C PRO A 668 36.04 29.85 19.55
N LYS A 669 34.98 29.59 20.33
CA LYS A 669 35.04 28.76 21.55
C LYS A 669 34.61 27.32 21.33
N ALA A 670 34.03 27.01 20.17
CA ALA A 670 33.47 25.70 19.91
C ALA A 670 34.53 24.73 19.40
N GLU A 671 34.47 23.49 19.83
CA GLU A 671 35.23 22.40 19.24
C GLU A 671 34.59 22.00 17.90
N LEU A 672 35.37 22.01 16.82
CA LEU A 672 34.90 21.57 15.50
C LEU A 672 35.12 20.05 15.37
N THR A 673 34.04 19.28 15.40
CA THR A 673 34.08 17.82 15.27
C THR A 673 33.67 17.43 13.86
N LYS A 674 34.58 16.78 13.12
CA LYS A 674 34.28 16.20 11.82
C LYS A 674 33.51 14.90 12.01
N MET A 675 32.31 14.81 11.44
CA MET A 675 31.50 13.60 11.47
C MET A 675 31.89 12.62 10.36
N SER A 676 31.59 11.34 10.56
CA SER A 676 31.71 10.32 9.50
C SER A 676 30.76 10.65 8.34
N SER A 677 31.07 10.17 7.14
CA SER A 677 30.17 10.31 5.98
C SER A 677 28.86 9.54 6.14
N SER A 678 28.82 8.55 7.02
CA SER A 678 27.68 7.68 7.31
C SER A 678 26.81 8.13 8.49
N CYS A 679 27.24 9.16 9.25
CA CYS A 679 26.59 9.56 10.51
C CYS A 679 25.08 9.82 10.40
N VAL A 680 24.60 10.33 9.26
CA VAL A 680 23.17 10.58 9.02
C VAL A 680 22.40 9.26 8.93
N ALA A 681 22.88 8.28 8.15
CA ALA A 681 22.23 6.98 8.03
C ALA A 681 22.31 6.20 9.36
N GLU A 682 23.46 6.23 10.03
CA GLU A 682 23.65 5.61 11.35
C GLU A 682 22.71 6.21 12.40
N GLY A 683 22.61 7.55 12.44
CA GLY A 683 21.70 8.28 13.30
C GLY A 683 20.23 7.97 13.01
N ALA A 684 19.87 7.77 11.74
CA ALA A 684 18.53 7.34 11.36
C ALA A 684 18.23 5.91 11.84
N ALA A 685 19.21 5.00 11.82
CA ALA A 685 19.05 3.66 12.37
C ALA A 685 18.86 3.69 13.91
N VAL A 686 19.63 4.54 14.60
CA VAL A 686 19.46 4.81 16.04
C VAL A 686 18.07 5.37 16.34
N TYR A 687 17.61 6.35 15.55
CA TYR A 687 16.26 6.90 15.70
C TYR A 687 15.18 5.83 15.55
N ALA A 688 15.36 4.91 14.61
CA ALA A 688 14.40 3.84 14.35
C ALA A 688 14.25 2.87 15.55
N GLU A 689 15.36 2.53 16.21
CA GLU A 689 15.34 1.78 17.47
C GLU A 689 14.63 2.56 18.58
N LEU A 690 14.90 3.86 18.74
CA LEU A 690 14.26 4.69 19.77
C LEU A 690 12.74 4.76 19.59
N VAL A 691 12.27 4.92 18.35
CA VAL A 691 10.83 4.92 18.03
C VAL A 691 10.21 3.55 18.29
N SER A 692 10.90 2.48 17.88
CA SER A 692 10.45 1.10 18.12
C SER A 692 10.32 0.81 19.61
N ALA A 693 11.36 1.10 20.41
CA ALA A 693 11.37 0.94 21.86
C ALA A 693 10.23 1.75 22.53
N GLY A 694 10.04 3.00 22.12
CA GLY A 694 8.96 3.85 22.62
C GLY A 694 7.57 3.28 22.33
N SER A 695 7.35 2.75 21.12
CA SER A 695 6.08 2.13 20.72
C SER A 695 5.76 0.85 21.51
N MET A 696 6.79 0.13 21.95
CA MET A 696 6.67 -1.09 22.77
C MET A 696 6.59 -0.79 24.28
N GLY A 697 6.57 0.49 24.69
CA GLY A 697 6.56 0.89 26.10
C GLY A 697 7.86 0.53 26.84
N GLN A 698 8.93 0.27 26.10
CA GLN A 698 10.25 -0.01 26.67
C GLN A 698 10.92 1.29 27.12
N LYS A 699 11.91 1.18 28.00
CA LYS A 699 12.69 2.34 28.44
C LYS A 699 13.51 2.86 27.27
N VAL A 700 13.15 4.05 26.77
CA VAL A 700 13.91 4.73 25.72
C VAL A 700 15.17 5.33 26.33
N ALA A 701 16.33 5.06 25.73
CA ALA A 701 17.62 5.52 26.24
C ALA A 701 17.77 7.05 26.18
N VAL A 702 17.16 7.69 25.17
CA VAL A 702 17.25 9.14 24.93
C VAL A 702 15.88 9.69 24.57
N LYS A 703 15.44 10.72 25.29
CA LYS A 703 14.24 11.49 24.95
C LYS A 703 14.59 12.53 23.88
N ILE A 704 13.82 12.54 22.79
CA ILE A 704 13.99 13.52 21.71
C ILE A 704 12.92 14.62 21.84
N GLU A 705 13.34 15.87 21.92
CA GLU A 705 12.48 17.06 21.85
C GLU A 705 12.78 17.82 20.55
N ASN A 706 11.94 17.61 19.53
CA ASN A 706 12.08 18.27 18.24
C ASN A 706 11.05 19.40 18.06
N ILE A 707 11.20 20.25 17.04
CA ILE A 707 10.43 21.48 16.80
C ILE A 707 9.88 21.56 15.38
N THR A 708 8.88 22.42 15.14
CA THR A 708 8.42 22.78 13.79
C THR A 708 9.46 23.60 13.03
N SER A 709 9.70 23.24 11.77
CA SER A 709 10.68 23.91 10.91
C SER A 709 10.18 25.23 10.32
N ARG A 710 8.85 25.34 10.17
CA ARG A 710 8.12 26.49 9.62
C ARG A 710 6.87 26.76 10.43
N GLY A 711 6.40 28.00 10.43
CA GLY A 711 5.11 28.37 10.97
C GLY A 711 3.97 27.93 10.06
N LEU A 712 2.93 27.32 10.64
CA LEU A 712 1.66 27.07 9.95
C LEU A 712 0.76 28.28 10.08
N GLY A 713 0.15 28.68 8.98
CA GLY A 713 -0.85 29.73 8.93
C GLY A 713 -1.98 29.43 7.96
N ILE A 714 -2.88 30.40 7.83
CA ILE A 714 -3.99 30.41 6.89
C ILE A 714 -4.03 31.71 6.12
N GLN A 715 -4.55 31.67 4.89
CA GLN A 715 -4.84 32.88 4.15
C GLN A 715 -6.06 33.60 4.72
N GLY A 716 -5.83 34.74 5.37
CA GLY A 716 -6.85 35.68 5.82
C GLY A 716 -7.04 36.86 4.87
N THR A 717 -8.00 37.72 5.19
CA THR A 717 -8.18 39.04 4.55
C THR A 717 -8.16 40.10 5.65
N ASP A 718 -7.24 41.07 5.54
CA ASP A 718 -7.21 42.22 6.44
C ASP A 718 -8.42 43.11 6.17
N LEU A 719 -9.28 43.29 7.16
CA LEU A 719 -10.57 43.99 6.99
C LEU A 719 -10.41 45.50 6.76
N LYS A 720 -9.26 46.10 7.08
CA LYS A 720 -9.03 47.54 6.89
C LYS A 720 -8.53 47.85 5.48
N SER A 721 -7.63 47.01 4.97
CA SER A 721 -6.96 47.20 3.69
C SER A 721 -7.52 46.35 2.56
N GLY A 722 -8.30 45.31 2.87
CA GLY A 722 -8.81 44.32 1.92
C GLY A 722 -7.73 43.36 1.39
N LYS A 723 -6.48 43.49 1.84
CA LYS A 723 -5.36 42.67 1.34
C LYS A 723 -5.38 41.27 1.94
N LYS A 724 -4.92 40.29 1.16
CA LYS A 724 -4.66 38.94 1.65
C LYS A 724 -3.44 38.96 2.58
N VAL A 725 -3.54 38.22 3.67
CA VAL A 725 -2.49 38.15 4.71
C VAL A 725 -2.36 36.72 5.21
N ASN A 726 -1.16 36.31 5.57
CA ASN A 726 -0.92 35.08 6.31
C ASN A 726 -1.25 35.29 7.79
N VAL A 727 -2.15 34.46 8.34
CA VAL A 727 -2.52 34.49 9.76
C VAL A 727 -1.99 33.23 10.43
N GLY A 728 -0.99 33.41 11.31
CA GLY A 728 -0.33 32.31 12.02
C GLY A 728 -1.28 31.49 12.93
N ILE A 729 -1.02 30.19 12.96
CA ILE A 729 -1.70 29.18 13.78
C ILE A 729 -0.69 28.48 14.70
N VAL A 730 0.37 27.92 14.12
CA VAL A 730 1.48 27.28 14.86
C VAL A 730 2.76 28.04 14.51
N PRO A 731 3.43 28.70 15.47
CA PRO A 731 4.70 29.37 15.19
C PRO A 731 5.81 28.41 14.77
N LYS A 732 6.79 28.87 14.00
CA LYS A 732 8.08 28.16 13.81
C LYS A 732 8.76 27.94 15.16
N GLY A 733 9.47 26.82 15.31
CA GLY A 733 10.18 26.48 16.54
C GLY A 733 9.30 25.91 17.66
N THR A 734 8.04 25.59 17.36
CA THR A 734 7.13 25.01 18.36
C THR A 734 7.47 23.53 18.57
N PRO A 735 7.59 23.03 19.82
CA PRO A 735 7.85 21.62 20.08
C PRO A 735 6.84 20.68 19.41
N ARG A 736 7.30 19.59 18.80
CA ARG A 736 6.48 18.54 18.18
C ARG A 736 6.41 17.29 19.08
N PRO A 737 5.25 16.60 19.15
CA PRO A 737 4.00 16.90 18.44
C PRO A 737 3.28 18.10 19.04
N VAL A 738 2.52 18.84 18.22
CA VAL A 738 1.77 20.03 18.64
C VAL A 738 0.33 19.95 18.14
N ARG A 739 -0.60 20.46 18.97
CA ARG A 739 -2.00 20.65 18.62
C ARG A 739 -2.40 22.11 18.89
N ALA A 740 -2.76 22.84 17.84
CA ALA A 740 -3.31 24.20 17.94
C ALA A 740 -4.82 24.21 17.71
N LYS A 741 -5.53 25.07 18.43
CA LYS A 741 -6.98 25.30 18.29
C LYS A 741 -7.24 26.67 17.70
N LYS A 742 -8.12 26.77 16.70
CA LYS A 742 -8.60 28.04 16.15
C LYS A 742 -10.11 28.00 15.94
N ILE A 743 -10.78 29.11 16.19
CA ILE A 743 -12.24 29.26 16.07
C ILE A 743 -12.53 30.12 14.85
N PHE A 744 -13.50 29.69 14.05
CA PHE A 744 -13.95 30.35 12.83
C PHE A 744 -15.47 30.58 12.90
N PRO A 745 -15.94 31.83 12.98
CA PRO A 745 -17.36 32.12 12.95
C PRO A 745 -17.93 31.98 11.52
N THR A 746 -19.16 31.49 11.39
CA THR A 746 -19.91 31.60 10.12
C THR A 746 -20.15 33.07 9.77
N HIS A 747 -20.09 33.40 8.48
CA HIS A 747 -20.27 34.76 7.98
C HIS A 747 -21.70 35.09 7.54
N GLU A 748 -22.52 34.05 7.33
CA GLU A 748 -23.90 34.14 6.86
C GLU A 748 -24.78 33.11 7.58
N ASP A 749 -26.09 33.36 7.61
CA ASP A 749 -27.05 32.38 8.12
C ASP A 749 -27.09 31.18 7.19
N ASN A 750 -27.15 29.98 7.78
CA ASN A 750 -27.20 28.70 7.07
C ASN A 750 -26.01 28.48 6.11
N GLN A 751 -24.82 29.00 6.43
CA GLN A 751 -23.59 28.78 5.67
C GLN A 751 -23.32 27.27 5.51
N GLN A 752 -23.14 26.82 4.26
CA GLN A 752 -23.05 25.39 3.91
C GLN A 752 -21.64 24.79 4.02
N SER A 753 -20.60 25.63 3.95
CA SER A 753 -19.21 25.18 3.93
C SER A 753 -18.25 26.18 4.56
N LEU A 754 -17.11 25.69 5.04
CA LEU A 754 -15.93 26.48 5.41
C LEU A 754 -14.73 26.03 4.56
N VAL A 755 -14.02 26.99 3.97
CA VAL A 755 -12.83 26.72 3.14
C VAL A 755 -11.66 27.54 3.69
N LEU A 756 -10.56 26.87 3.98
CA LEU A 756 -9.33 27.47 4.50
C LEU A 756 -8.14 27.08 3.63
N GLN A 757 -7.48 28.09 3.06
CA GLN A 757 -6.19 27.92 2.40
C GLN A 757 -5.09 27.90 3.47
N LEU A 758 -4.36 26.79 3.57
CA LEU A 758 -3.26 26.57 4.50
C LEU A 758 -1.94 27.02 3.87
N LEU A 759 -1.07 27.60 4.70
CA LEU A 759 0.21 28.18 4.31
C LEU A 759 1.31 27.76 5.30
N GLU A 760 2.53 27.57 4.82
CA GLU A 760 3.73 27.38 5.64
C GLU A 760 4.78 28.46 5.37
N GLY A 761 5.13 29.22 6.40
CA GLY A 761 6.14 30.27 6.33
C GLY A 761 5.86 31.46 7.26
N GLU A 762 6.90 32.27 7.49
CA GLU A 762 6.85 33.43 8.38
C GLU A 762 6.43 34.73 7.67
N GLY A 763 6.33 34.70 6.33
CA GLY A 763 5.95 35.85 5.50
C GLY A 763 4.55 36.35 5.83
N LYS A 764 4.36 37.67 5.82
CA LYS A 764 3.03 38.29 6.03
C LYS A 764 2.17 38.22 4.77
N ASP A 765 2.80 38.29 3.59
CA ASP A 765 2.12 38.07 2.31
C ASP A 765 2.00 36.56 2.08
N PRO A 766 0.80 36.02 1.79
CA PRO A 766 0.64 34.62 1.41
C PRO A 766 1.53 34.17 0.25
N LEU A 767 1.93 35.08 -0.65
CA LEU A 767 2.85 34.78 -1.76
C LEU A 767 4.28 34.49 -1.30
N ASP A 768 4.67 34.96 -0.12
CA ASP A 768 5.97 34.65 0.49
C ASP A 768 5.96 33.29 1.22
N CYS A 769 4.80 32.64 1.30
CA CYS A 769 4.61 31.38 2.00
C CYS A 769 4.50 30.21 1.02
N VAL A 770 4.78 29.00 1.51
CA VAL A 770 4.50 27.78 0.76
C VAL A 770 3.02 27.45 0.89
N ASP A 771 2.37 27.20 -0.25
CA ASP A 771 1.02 26.69 -0.30
C ASP A 771 1.01 25.22 0.14
N VAL A 772 0.37 24.95 1.28
CA VAL A 772 0.25 23.58 1.80
C VAL A 772 -0.96 22.87 1.16
N GLY A 773 -2.05 23.59 0.93
CA GLY A 773 -3.29 23.04 0.41
C GLY A 773 -4.53 23.65 1.04
N VAL A 774 -5.69 23.11 0.67
CA VAL A 774 -7.01 23.61 1.10
C VAL A 774 -7.68 22.61 2.03
N CYS A 775 -8.08 23.10 3.19
CA CYS A 775 -8.94 22.40 4.13
C CYS A 775 -10.39 22.84 3.90
N ARG A 776 -11.29 21.88 3.65
CA ARG A 776 -12.70 22.17 3.33
C ARG A 776 -13.63 21.33 4.19
N ILE A 777 -14.58 22.01 4.83
CA ILE A 777 -15.71 21.40 5.55
C ILE A 777 -16.96 21.68 4.73
N ASP A 778 -17.57 20.63 4.20
CA ASP A 778 -18.85 20.69 3.48
C ASP A 778 -20.00 20.18 4.35
N GLY A 779 -21.23 20.54 3.97
CA GLY A 779 -22.44 20.01 4.60
C GLY A 779 -22.60 20.45 6.06
N LEU A 780 -22.25 21.70 6.37
CA LEU A 780 -22.49 22.25 7.69
C LEU A 780 -23.99 22.16 8.07
N PRO A 781 -24.33 21.89 9.34
CA PRO A 781 -25.72 21.71 9.79
C PRO A 781 -26.69 22.77 9.29
N ALA A 782 -27.88 22.34 8.88
CA ALA A 782 -28.94 23.26 8.48
C ALA A 782 -29.34 24.17 9.66
N ASN A 783 -29.74 25.40 9.34
CA ASN A 783 -30.18 26.42 10.29
C ASN A 783 -29.08 26.94 11.24
N LEU A 784 -27.80 26.84 10.87
CA LEU A 784 -26.72 27.49 11.61
C LEU A 784 -26.86 29.02 11.55
N PRO A 785 -27.02 29.72 12.69
CA PRO A 785 -27.01 31.19 12.69
C PRO A 785 -25.68 31.75 12.20
N LYS A 786 -25.70 32.96 11.64
CA LYS A 786 -24.49 33.76 11.41
C LYS A 786 -23.73 33.95 12.73
N LYS A 787 -22.40 33.95 12.65
CA LYS A 787 -21.47 33.98 13.80
C LYS A 787 -21.43 32.70 14.63
N THR A 788 -22.00 31.60 14.15
CA THR A 788 -21.82 30.33 14.83
C THR A 788 -20.36 29.89 14.76
N GLU A 789 -19.79 29.52 15.90
CA GLU A 789 -18.38 29.17 16.02
C GLU A 789 -18.11 27.72 15.57
N LEU A 790 -17.25 27.57 14.58
CA LEU A 790 -16.66 26.30 14.14
C LEU A 790 -15.25 26.20 14.74
N THR A 791 -14.94 25.12 15.44
CA THR A 791 -13.61 24.94 16.02
C THR A 791 -12.79 23.99 15.17
N LEU A 792 -11.59 24.40 14.74
CA LEU A 792 -10.64 23.53 14.07
C LEU A 792 -9.41 23.30 14.95
N PHE A 793 -8.87 22.08 14.85
CA PHE A 793 -7.65 21.64 15.49
C PHE A 793 -6.63 21.27 14.43
N PHE A 794 -5.47 21.91 14.49
CA PHE A 794 -4.34 21.67 13.60
C PHE A 794 -3.28 20.91 14.37
N ARG A 795 -2.90 19.72 13.90
CA ARG A 795 -1.95 18.85 14.59
C ARG A 795 -0.77 18.50 13.70
N TYR A 796 0.44 18.81 14.16
CA TYR A 796 1.65 18.17 13.66
C TYR A 796 2.04 17.00 14.54
N ASP A 797 2.28 15.85 13.92
CA ASP A 797 2.78 14.65 14.60
C ASP A 797 4.33 14.70 14.77
N LEU A 798 4.89 13.58 15.22
CA LEU A 798 6.34 13.41 15.40
C LEU A 798 7.13 13.43 14.09
N HIS A 799 6.49 13.08 12.96
CA HIS A 799 7.09 13.12 11.62
C HIS A 799 7.02 14.51 10.99
N GLY A 800 6.28 15.44 11.59
CA GLY A 800 6.02 16.75 11.03
C GLY A 800 4.92 16.75 9.97
N ARG A 801 4.00 15.78 10.00
CA ARG A 801 2.83 15.76 9.10
C ARG A 801 1.63 16.44 9.74
N LEU A 802 0.94 17.25 8.94
CA LEU A 802 -0.23 18.00 9.35
C LEU A 802 -1.49 17.12 9.24
N SER A 803 -2.32 17.16 10.28
CA SER A 803 -3.70 16.66 10.27
C SER A 803 -4.63 17.74 10.82
N VAL A 804 -5.82 17.87 10.23
CA VAL A 804 -6.84 18.84 10.65
C VAL A 804 -8.09 18.10 11.09
N MET A 805 -8.62 18.50 12.26
CA MET A 805 -9.89 18.01 12.79
C MET A 805 -10.82 19.20 13.02
N ALA A 806 -12.13 19.01 12.86
CA ALA A 806 -13.13 20.02 13.15
C ALA A 806 -14.13 19.55 14.20
N GLU A 807 -14.62 20.48 14.99
CA GLU A 807 -15.76 20.33 15.88
C GLU A 807 -16.83 21.31 15.39
N VAL A 808 -17.95 20.73 14.95
CA VAL A 808 -19.07 21.44 14.33
C VAL A 808 -20.28 21.33 15.28
N PRO A 809 -21.03 22.41 15.52
CA PRO A 809 -22.22 22.39 16.38
C PRO A 809 -23.21 21.29 15.98
N GLY A 810 -23.75 20.59 16.98
CA GLY A 810 -24.67 19.47 16.76
C GLY A 810 -23.99 18.11 16.56
N ASN A 811 -22.66 18.07 16.43
CA ASN A 811 -21.87 16.84 16.46
C ASN A 811 -21.11 16.72 17.79
N THR A 812 -21.21 15.57 18.46
CA THR A 812 -20.50 15.31 19.72
C THR A 812 -19.07 14.83 19.52
N GLN A 813 -18.66 14.48 18.28
CA GLN A 813 -17.32 14.00 17.95
C GLN A 813 -16.58 14.95 16.98
N GLN A 814 -15.26 15.01 17.13
CA GLN A 814 -14.39 15.69 16.18
C GLN A 814 -14.30 14.91 14.87
N ILE A 815 -14.50 15.57 13.75
CA ILE A 815 -14.44 14.97 12.41
C ILE A 815 -13.09 15.30 11.74
N PRO A 816 -12.47 14.35 11.04
CA PRO A 816 -11.29 14.64 10.23
C PRO A 816 -11.68 15.54 9.06
N VAL A 817 -10.83 16.53 8.78
CA VAL A 817 -10.99 17.42 7.62
C VAL A 817 -9.84 17.17 6.66
N PRO A 818 -10.11 16.60 5.47
CA PRO A 818 -9.07 16.37 4.47
C PRO A 818 -8.38 17.69 4.09
N VAL A 819 -7.05 17.63 4.00
CA VAL A 819 -6.25 18.71 3.43
C VAL A 819 -5.96 18.33 1.99
N ILE A 820 -6.60 19.02 1.05
CA ILE A 820 -6.45 18.77 -0.39
C ILE A 820 -5.26 19.59 -0.87
N ARG A 821 -4.18 18.93 -1.29
CA ARG A 821 -2.96 19.62 -1.75
C ARG A 821 -2.91 19.68 -3.27
N LYS A 822 -2.25 20.71 -3.80
CA LYS A 822 -2.20 20.95 -5.26
C LYS A 822 -1.39 19.91 -6.02
N THR A 823 -0.37 19.34 -5.39
CA THR A 823 0.60 18.43 -6.00
C THR A 823 0.58 17.05 -5.33
N GLU A 824 -0.46 16.73 -4.56
CA GLU A 824 -0.59 15.44 -3.89
C GLU A 824 -0.92 14.35 -4.92
N MET A 825 -0.13 13.28 -4.85
CA MET A 825 -0.36 12.07 -5.63
C MET A 825 -1.51 11.29 -5.01
N GLY A 826 -2.54 10.97 -5.80
CA GLY A 826 -3.68 10.20 -5.29
C GLY A 826 -3.31 8.74 -5.01
N SER A 827 -4.13 8.03 -4.23
CA SER A 827 -3.89 6.62 -3.88
C SER A 827 -3.79 5.69 -5.10
N VAL A 828 -4.53 5.98 -6.17
CA VAL A 828 -4.44 5.23 -7.44
C VAL A 828 -3.11 5.49 -8.14
N ASP A 829 -2.61 6.72 -8.12
CA ASP A 829 -1.32 7.07 -8.72
C ASP A 829 -0.17 6.47 -7.91
N LEU A 830 -0.23 6.52 -6.57
CA LEU A 830 0.74 5.85 -5.70
C LEU A 830 0.81 4.34 -5.97
N TYR A 831 -0.35 3.68 -6.10
CA TYR A 831 -0.41 2.27 -6.45
C TYR A 831 0.22 1.97 -7.82
N ARG A 832 -0.12 2.75 -8.85
CA ARG A 832 0.44 2.59 -10.21
C ARG A 832 1.94 2.80 -10.24
N TRP A 833 2.44 3.84 -9.58
CA TRP A 833 3.87 4.10 -9.51
C TRP A 833 4.61 3.04 -8.72
N ARG A 834 3.99 2.48 -7.67
CA ARG A 834 4.54 1.35 -6.96
C ARG A 834 4.67 0.10 -7.85
N GLU A 835 3.61 -0.29 -8.56
CA GLU A 835 3.69 -1.41 -9.52
C GLU A 835 4.75 -1.16 -10.59
N TRP A 836 4.86 0.08 -11.07
CA TRP A 836 5.88 0.47 -12.05
C TRP A 836 7.30 0.34 -11.47
N VAL A 837 7.57 0.86 -10.27
CA VAL A 837 8.88 0.72 -9.60
C VAL A 837 9.20 -0.74 -9.33
N GLU A 838 8.24 -1.54 -8.83
CA GLU A 838 8.42 -2.99 -8.62
C GLU A 838 8.78 -3.69 -9.93
N THR A 839 8.12 -3.35 -11.04
CA THR A 839 8.42 -3.89 -12.38
C THR A 839 9.81 -3.51 -12.86
N VAL A 840 10.18 -2.23 -12.76
CA VAL A 840 11.51 -1.72 -13.15
C VAL A 840 12.61 -2.44 -12.38
N MET A 841 12.45 -2.60 -11.07
CA MET A 841 13.43 -3.29 -10.22
C MET A 841 13.62 -4.75 -10.65
N LEU A 842 12.53 -5.47 -10.97
CA LEU A 842 12.58 -6.85 -11.49
C LEU A 842 13.30 -6.94 -12.84
N CYS A 843 13.00 -6.02 -13.77
CA CYS A 843 13.58 -6.01 -15.11
C CYS A 843 15.07 -5.65 -15.12
N SER A 844 15.51 -4.78 -14.22
CA SER A 844 16.93 -4.39 -14.07
C SER A 844 17.78 -5.41 -13.29
N GLY A 845 17.19 -6.54 -12.88
CA GLY A 845 17.88 -7.62 -12.15
C GLY A 845 18.35 -7.20 -10.74
N MET A 846 17.59 -6.32 -10.07
CA MET A 846 17.92 -5.76 -8.76
C MET A 846 17.02 -6.26 -7.63
#